data_AF-A0A094CR92-F1
#
_entry.id   AF-A0A094CR92-F1
#
_cell.length_a   1.000
_cell.length_b   1.000
_cell.length_c   1.000
_cell.angle_alpha   90.00
_cell.angle_beta   90.00
_cell.angle_gamma   90.00
#
_symmetry.space_group_name_H-M   'P 1'
#
loop_
_entity.id
_entity.type
_entity.pdbx_description
1 polymer ?
#
loop_
_entity_poly.entity_id
_entity_poly.type
_entity_poly.pdbx_seq_one_letter_code
_entity_poly.pdbx_strand_id
1 'polypeptide(L)'
;MLDTFEIVTTSGVVLWSRSYTPTSPAIINGLIKNVFIEERTRAGGAGASDDISAANNPPYKHDQHTLKWTTVKELNLIFVAVYRSLLHLSWIDKLVDNIKTLFVQLYGDQLRKSNTTGVECHFDKYFDQQIRELEATAATHDLSVQSTPPRFDQKLAPGDDEPPPIPGLLSRGQSRQANLTSSESTPIATPDTSRPSTPSSTVLTTKGGPGGKISRRARKVTNNASSGDERKGKGGKVASAKKGRRWDADGNADEDDDTQLDYSIPSIDVTSDGDTEGANLPGAMDAVDQESWGSRTGKGRFVLKDLDDQVHAMLSTADSKKAAATTAPAGIVGSSLSAIGGLFRNVVGGKVLSKADLDKAMKGMEDHLLKKNVAREAAMRLCEGVERELIGTKTGNFESTEARIRAAMEVSLQKILTPSTSLDLLREIDDVTSPSTVSLKKARPYVISIVGVNGVGKSTNLSKICFFLLQNKYKVLVVACDTFRSGAVEQLAVHVRNLKELSAREGGQVELYQKGYGKDAASVAKDAITFAAQEKFDVVLIDTAGRRHNDQRLMSSLEKFAKFANPDKLLMVGEALVGTDSVAQARNFNAAFGSTRRLDGFIISKCDTVGDMIGTLVSMVHASGTPVLFVGVGQHYSDIRSLNVKWAVDKLLSPV
;
A
#
# COMPACT_ATOMS: atom_id res chain seq x y z
N MET A 1 18.43 -40.81 -6.38
CA MET A 1 18.02 -40.98 -4.98
C MET A 1 17.13 -39.81 -4.60
N LEU A 2 16.01 -40.09 -3.92
CA LEU A 2 15.13 -39.09 -3.33
C LEU A 2 15.69 -38.67 -1.97
N ASP A 3 15.62 -37.38 -1.60
CA ASP A 3 16.12 -36.92 -0.30
C ASP A 3 15.00 -36.98 0.76
N THR A 4 13.81 -36.42 0.46
CA THR A 4 12.61 -36.42 1.33
C THR A 4 11.31 -36.42 0.50
N PHE A 5 10.24 -37.03 1.02
CA PHE A 5 8.85 -36.85 0.56
C PHE A 5 7.97 -36.44 1.75
N GLU A 6 7.07 -35.48 1.56
CA GLU A 6 6.09 -35.07 2.57
C GLU A 6 4.67 -34.95 1.99
N ILE A 7 3.68 -35.26 2.81
CA ILE A 7 2.25 -35.01 2.56
C ILE A 7 1.78 -34.04 3.64
N VAL A 8 1.45 -32.82 3.23
CA VAL A 8 1.13 -31.71 4.14
C VAL A 8 -0.23 -31.11 3.80
N THR A 9 -0.95 -30.59 4.79
CA THR A 9 -2.18 -29.84 4.55
C THR A 9 -1.89 -28.41 4.08
N THR A 10 -2.88 -27.75 3.46
CA THR A 10 -2.83 -26.29 3.20
C THR A 10 -2.78 -25.45 4.48
N SER A 11 -3.10 -26.04 5.65
CA SER A 11 -2.93 -25.45 6.98
C SER A 11 -1.54 -25.71 7.61
N GLY A 12 -0.61 -26.38 6.91
CA GLY A 12 0.76 -26.60 7.37
C GLY A 12 0.96 -27.78 8.33
N VAL A 13 -0.02 -28.69 8.44
CA VAL A 13 0.11 -29.93 9.22
C VAL A 13 0.71 -31.02 8.35
N VAL A 14 1.83 -31.61 8.79
CA VAL A 14 2.40 -32.81 8.15
C VAL A 14 1.55 -34.01 8.53
N LEU A 15 0.95 -34.69 7.55
CA LEU A 15 0.16 -35.91 7.76
C LEU A 15 1.01 -37.18 7.67
N TRP A 16 2.06 -37.15 6.84
CA TRP A 16 3.03 -38.22 6.67
C TRP A 16 4.31 -37.68 6.02
N SER A 17 5.48 -38.20 6.39
CA SER A 17 6.76 -37.84 5.79
C SER A 17 7.76 -39.00 5.79
N ARG A 18 8.69 -38.98 4.83
CA ARG A 18 9.74 -39.99 4.64
C ARG A 18 11.02 -39.32 4.17
N SER A 19 12.06 -39.35 5.00
CA SER A 19 13.37 -38.78 4.71
C SER A 19 14.45 -39.85 4.63
N TYR A 20 15.24 -39.82 3.56
CA TYR A 20 16.45 -40.64 3.37
C TYR A 20 17.72 -39.79 3.59
N THR A 21 17.64 -38.48 3.33
CA THR A 21 18.67 -37.47 3.66
C THR A 21 18.07 -36.45 4.64
N PRO A 22 18.81 -35.96 5.66
CA PRO A 22 18.33 -34.86 6.49
C PRO A 22 18.22 -33.55 5.70
N THR A 23 17.01 -33.22 5.25
CA THR A 23 16.68 -31.97 4.53
C THR A 23 16.22 -30.87 5.50
N SER A 24 16.61 -29.62 5.27
CA SER A 24 16.14 -28.48 6.07
C SER A 24 14.65 -28.19 5.80
N PRO A 25 13.79 -28.08 6.84
CA PRO A 25 12.38 -27.69 6.67
C PRO A 25 12.19 -26.32 6.00
N ALA A 26 13.21 -25.45 6.02
CA ALA A 26 13.21 -24.18 5.32
C ALA A 26 12.96 -24.32 3.80
N ILE A 27 13.34 -25.45 3.20
CA ILE A 27 13.18 -25.74 1.77
C ILE A 27 11.70 -25.90 1.41
N ILE A 28 10.95 -26.68 2.20
CA ILE A 28 9.52 -26.95 1.99
C ILE A 28 8.68 -25.75 2.44
N ASN A 29 9.06 -25.09 3.54
CA ASN A 29 8.50 -23.79 3.93
C ASN A 29 8.73 -22.72 2.85
N GLY A 30 9.85 -22.78 2.12
CA GLY A 30 10.15 -21.97 0.95
C GLY A 30 9.18 -22.22 -0.21
N LEU A 31 8.86 -23.47 -0.52
CA LEU A 31 7.82 -23.83 -1.50
C LEU A 31 6.44 -23.28 -1.06
N ILE A 32 6.04 -23.52 0.19
CA ILE A 32 4.75 -23.07 0.74
C ILE A 32 4.64 -21.54 0.67
N LYS A 33 5.66 -20.82 1.14
CA LYS A 33 5.71 -19.36 1.10
C LYS A 33 5.68 -18.83 -0.34
N ASN A 34 6.52 -19.36 -1.23
CA ASN A 34 6.73 -18.72 -2.52
C ASN A 34 5.67 -19.11 -3.57
N VAL A 35 5.19 -20.35 -3.60
CA VAL A 35 4.19 -20.83 -4.57
C VAL A 35 2.75 -20.70 -4.02
N PHE A 36 2.50 -21.08 -2.77
CA PHE A 36 1.13 -21.09 -2.23
C PHE A 36 0.69 -19.78 -1.57
N ILE A 37 1.62 -18.90 -1.19
CA ILE A 37 1.34 -17.58 -0.59
C ILE A 37 1.74 -16.41 -1.52
N GLU A 38 2.98 -16.34 -1.98
CA GLU A 38 3.47 -15.22 -2.81
C GLU A 38 2.99 -15.27 -4.28
N GLU A 39 3.08 -16.41 -4.96
CA GLU A 39 2.50 -16.55 -6.31
C GLU A 39 0.96 -16.48 -6.30
N ARG A 40 0.34 -16.74 -5.14
CA ARG A 40 -1.10 -16.53 -4.89
C ARG A 40 -1.47 -15.08 -4.52
N THR A 41 -0.48 -14.18 -4.43
CA THR A 41 -0.67 -12.72 -4.22
C THR A 41 -0.04 -11.87 -5.33
N ARG A 42 0.89 -12.39 -6.14
CA ARG A 42 1.26 -11.82 -7.44
C ARG A 42 0.20 -12.14 -8.48
N ALA A 43 -0.41 -11.11 -9.06
CA ALA A 43 -1.34 -11.27 -10.18
C ALA A 43 -0.65 -11.95 -11.40
N GLY A 44 -1.29 -12.98 -11.95
CA GLY A 44 -0.91 -13.57 -13.25
C GLY A 44 0.04 -14.79 -13.22
N GLY A 45 0.47 -15.26 -12.04
CA GLY A 45 1.16 -16.56 -11.94
C GLY A 45 0.25 -17.73 -12.35
N ALA A 46 0.83 -18.83 -12.83
CA ALA A 46 0.10 -20.01 -13.34
C ALA A 46 -0.42 -20.88 -12.18
N GLY A 47 -1.26 -20.30 -11.32
CA GLY A 47 -1.71 -20.92 -10.08
C GLY A 47 -2.49 -22.21 -10.32
N ALA A 48 -2.04 -23.28 -9.66
CA ALA A 48 -2.50 -24.67 -9.79
C ALA A 48 -3.99 -24.82 -10.18
N SER A 49 -4.23 -25.19 -11.44
CA SER A 49 -5.53 -25.69 -11.90
C SER A 49 -5.84 -27.04 -11.25
N ASP A 50 -7.10 -27.48 -11.34
CA ASP A 50 -7.55 -28.66 -10.60
C ASP A 50 -6.96 -29.98 -11.11
N ASP A 51 -6.63 -30.83 -10.14
CA ASP A 51 -6.18 -32.23 -10.27
C ASP A 51 -4.97 -32.52 -11.19
N ILE A 52 -4.19 -31.50 -11.52
CA ILE A 52 -3.03 -31.58 -12.41
C ILE A 52 -1.99 -32.62 -11.93
N SER A 53 -1.56 -33.47 -12.87
CA SER A 53 -0.37 -34.32 -12.77
C SER A 53 0.90 -33.52 -12.45
N ALA A 54 1.75 -34.03 -11.56
CA ALA A 54 3.02 -33.41 -11.19
C ALA A 54 3.92 -33.04 -12.39
N ALA A 55 3.76 -33.73 -13.53
CA ALA A 55 4.46 -33.44 -14.78
C ALA A 55 4.28 -31.99 -15.26
N ASN A 56 3.07 -31.43 -15.18
CA ASN A 56 2.78 -30.08 -15.69
C ASN A 56 3.10 -28.97 -14.68
N ASN A 57 3.29 -29.30 -13.40
CA ASN A 57 3.69 -28.33 -12.39
C ASN A 57 5.18 -28.01 -12.55
N PRO A 58 5.57 -26.72 -12.63
CA PRO A 58 6.96 -26.34 -12.82
C PRO A 58 7.80 -26.76 -11.60
N PRO A 59 8.98 -27.38 -11.81
CA PRO A 59 9.85 -27.81 -10.72
C PRO A 59 10.38 -26.60 -9.95
N TYR A 60 9.97 -26.48 -8.68
CA TYR A 60 10.42 -25.42 -7.79
C TYR A 60 11.87 -25.69 -7.36
N LYS A 61 12.72 -24.66 -7.29
CA LYS A 61 14.15 -24.81 -6.95
C LYS A 61 14.51 -23.92 -5.77
N HIS A 62 15.16 -24.52 -4.77
CA HIS A 62 15.65 -23.83 -3.57
C HIS A 62 17.04 -24.38 -3.21
N ASP A 63 18.02 -23.49 -3.11
CA ASP A 63 19.44 -23.82 -2.94
C ASP A 63 19.94 -24.89 -3.93
N GLN A 64 20.25 -26.09 -3.44
CA GLN A 64 20.74 -27.24 -4.20
C GLN A 64 19.64 -28.29 -4.48
N HIS A 65 18.38 -28.04 -4.11
CA HIS A 65 17.28 -28.98 -4.21
C HIS A 65 16.22 -28.52 -5.22
N THR A 66 15.65 -29.50 -5.93
CA THR A 66 14.48 -29.36 -6.76
C THR A 66 13.31 -30.05 -6.07
N LEU A 67 12.13 -29.43 -6.17
CA LEU A 67 10.89 -29.86 -5.54
C LEU A 67 9.82 -30.03 -6.62
N LYS A 68 9.31 -31.26 -6.72
CA LYS A 68 8.14 -31.61 -7.54
C LYS A 68 6.94 -31.84 -6.63
N TRP A 69 5.77 -31.41 -7.07
CA TRP A 69 4.59 -31.33 -6.21
C TRP A 69 3.28 -31.46 -6.99
N THR A 70 2.22 -31.85 -6.28
CA THR A 70 0.81 -31.78 -6.74
C THR A 70 -0.11 -31.51 -5.56
N THR A 71 -1.38 -31.19 -5.80
CA THR A 71 -2.36 -30.82 -4.77
C THR A 71 -3.74 -31.40 -5.02
N VAL A 72 -4.43 -31.78 -3.94
CA VAL A 72 -5.82 -32.22 -3.95
C VAL A 72 -6.64 -31.22 -3.13
N LYS A 73 -7.28 -30.26 -3.82
CA LYS A 73 -7.96 -29.13 -3.16
C LYS A 73 -9.16 -29.57 -2.31
N GLU A 74 -9.92 -30.57 -2.74
CA GLU A 74 -11.06 -31.12 -1.98
C GLU A 74 -10.69 -31.55 -0.56
N LEU A 75 -9.49 -32.12 -0.40
CA LEU A 75 -8.98 -32.63 0.88
C LEU A 75 -7.94 -31.68 1.50
N ASN A 76 -7.72 -30.51 0.90
CA ASN A 76 -6.69 -29.55 1.32
C ASN A 76 -5.28 -30.15 1.44
N LEU A 77 -4.90 -31.07 0.54
CA LEU A 77 -3.59 -31.75 0.55
C LEU A 77 -2.60 -31.19 -0.47
N ILE A 78 -1.33 -31.20 -0.08
CA ILE A 78 -0.16 -30.90 -0.90
C ILE A 78 0.82 -32.08 -0.76
N PHE A 79 1.26 -32.63 -1.89
CA PHE A 79 2.24 -33.71 -1.96
C PHE A 79 3.54 -33.12 -2.48
N VAL A 80 4.67 -33.35 -1.78
CA VAL A 80 5.96 -32.71 -2.09
C VAL A 80 7.08 -33.74 -2.09
N ALA A 81 7.82 -33.83 -3.20
CA ALA A 81 9.01 -34.66 -3.33
C ALA A 81 10.26 -33.78 -3.52
N VAL A 82 11.28 -33.98 -2.69
CA VAL A 82 12.51 -33.19 -2.61
C VAL A 82 13.71 -34.04 -3.03
N TYR A 83 14.48 -33.57 -4.00
CA TYR A 83 15.68 -34.24 -4.50
C TYR A 83 16.75 -33.23 -4.95
N ARG A 84 18.03 -33.60 -4.90
CA ARG A 84 19.14 -32.74 -5.37
C ARG A 84 18.99 -32.36 -6.85
N SER A 85 19.12 -31.07 -7.16
CA SER A 85 18.97 -30.49 -8.50
C SER A 85 19.95 -31.00 -9.57
N LEU A 86 21.00 -31.73 -9.16
CA LEU A 86 21.96 -32.38 -10.06
C LEU A 86 21.49 -33.77 -10.55
N LEU A 87 20.39 -34.31 -10.00
CA LEU A 87 19.86 -35.63 -10.34
C LEU A 87 18.55 -35.50 -11.11
N HIS A 88 18.50 -36.01 -12.34
CA HIS A 88 17.28 -36.04 -13.14
C HIS A 88 16.50 -37.35 -12.90
N LEU A 89 15.58 -37.34 -11.94
CA LEU A 89 14.72 -38.49 -11.62
C LEU A 89 13.54 -38.56 -12.61
N SER A 90 13.69 -39.27 -13.72
CA SER A 90 12.67 -39.40 -14.78
C SER A 90 11.33 -40.01 -14.32
N TRP A 91 11.33 -40.72 -13.19
CA TRP A 91 10.15 -41.32 -12.58
C TRP A 91 9.46 -40.44 -11.52
N ILE A 92 10.01 -39.28 -11.16
CA ILE A 92 9.55 -38.52 -9.98
C ILE A 92 8.10 -38.04 -10.09
N ASP A 93 7.68 -37.61 -11.29
CA ASP A 93 6.32 -37.14 -11.52
C ASP A 93 5.31 -38.29 -11.39
N LYS A 94 5.68 -39.49 -11.87
CA LYS A 94 4.88 -40.72 -11.69
C LYS A 94 4.78 -41.14 -10.23
N LEU A 95 5.86 -41.02 -9.43
CA LEU A 95 5.79 -41.27 -8.00
C LEU A 95 4.78 -40.33 -7.34
N VAL A 96 4.89 -39.02 -7.58
CA VAL A 96 4.04 -38.02 -6.94
C VAL A 96 2.55 -38.26 -7.29
N ASP A 97 2.22 -38.61 -8.54
CA ASP A 97 0.85 -38.90 -8.96
C ASP A 97 0.31 -40.26 -8.48
N ASN A 98 1.15 -41.30 -8.45
CA ASN A 98 0.78 -42.61 -7.87
C ASN A 98 0.49 -42.47 -6.37
N ILE A 99 1.36 -41.76 -5.64
CA ILE A 99 1.21 -41.50 -4.21
C ILE A 99 -0.01 -40.60 -3.92
N LYS A 100 -0.28 -39.57 -4.75
CA LYS A 100 -1.54 -38.80 -4.71
C LYS A 100 -2.75 -39.75 -4.75
N THR A 101 -2.78 -40.63 -5.74
CA THR A 101 -3.91 -41.53 -5.99
C THR A 101 -4.13 -42.53 -4.85
N LEU A 102 -3.06 -43.21 -4.40
CA LEU A 102 -3.12 -44.19 -3.31
C LEU A 102 -3.53 -43.54 -1.98
N PHE A 103 -2.97 -42.39 -1.64
CA PHE A 103 -3.27 -41.72 -0.36
C PHE A 103 -4.72 -41.21 -0.31
N VAL A 104 -5.23 -40.66 -1.41
CA VAL A 104 -6.63 -40.23 -1.52
C VAL A 104 -7.59 -41.43 -1.39
N GLN A 105 -7.28 -42.57 -2.01
CA GLN A 105 -8.12 -43.77 -1.91
C GLN A 105 -8.14 -44.40 -0.51
N LEU A 106 -7.01 -44.38 0.23
CA LEU A 106 -6.90 -45.00 1.55
C LEU A 106 -7.39 -44.10 2.71
N TYR A 107 -7.21 -42.78 2.60
CA TYR A 107 -7.44 -41.84 3.71
C TYR A 107 -8.46 -40.73 3.42
N GLY A 108 -8.96 -40.59 2.18
CA GLY A 108 -9.88 -39.50 1.79
C GLY A 108 -11.16 -39.43 2.62
N ASP A 109 -11.79 -40.57 2.91
CA ASP A 109 -13.01 -40.64 3.73
C ASP A 109 -12.75 -40.43 5.24
N GLN A 110 -11.49 -40.48 5.68
CA GLN A 110 -11.09 -40.13 7.04
C GLN A 110 -10.87 -38.61 7.17
N LEU A 111 -10.26 -38.01 6.14
CA LEU A 111 -10.01 -36.57 6.02
C LEU A 111 -11.27 -35.74 5.75
N ARG A 112 -12.32 -36.34 5.17
CA ARG A 112 -13.64 -35.70 4.99
C ARG A 112 -14.49 -35.61 6.27
N LYS A 113 -14.05 -36.18 7.39
CA LYS A 113 -14.77 -36.11 8.68
C LYS A 113 -14.34 -34.88 9.47
N SER A 114 -15.31 -34.05 9.87
CA SER A 114 -15.08 -32.71 10.44
C SER A 114 -14.36 -32.66 11.79
N ASN A 115 -14.28 -33.78 12.52
CA ASN A 115 -13.87 -33.82 13.93
C ASN A 115 -12.60 -34.67 14.17
N THR A 116 -11.83 -34.99 13.12
CA THR A 116 -10.66 -35.87 13.22
C THR A 116 -9.45 -35.14 13.79
N THR A 117 -9.17 -35.32 15.08
CA THR A 117 -8.04 -34.69 15.80
C THR A 117 -6.66 -35.32 15.58
N GLY A 118 -6.60 -36.42 14.82
CA GLY A 118 -5.37 -37.06 14.35
C GLY A 118 -5.69 -38.17 13.35
N VAL A 119 -4.85 -38.34 12.33
CA VAL A 119 -4.95 -39.43 11.34
C VAL A 119 -3.67 -40.26 11.42
N GLU A 120 -3.78 -41.54 11.78
CA GLU A 120 -2.63 -42.43 11.88
C GLU A 120 -2.28 -43.04 10.50
N CYS A 121 -1.48 -42.29 9.74
CA CYS A 121 -1.09 -42.61 8.37
C CYS A 121 0.02 -43.68 8.31
N HIS A 122 -0.31 -44.96 8.51
CA HIS A 122 0.61 -46.10 8.29
C HIS A 122 0.95 -46.35 6.80
N PHE A 123 1.49 -45.34 6.11
CA PHE A 123 1.63 -45.33 4.65
C PHE A 123 2.97 -45.88 4.13
N ASP A 124 3.99 -45.98 4.99
CA ASP A 124 5.36 -46.42 4.68
C ASP A 124 5.47 -47.61 3.72
N LYS A 125 4.70 -48.67 3.97
CA LYS A 125 4.76 -49.92 3.18
C LYS A 125 4.35 -49.71 1.72
N TYR A 126 3.35 -48.87 1.48
CA TYR A 126 2.87 -48.53 0.14
C TYR A 126 3.88 -47.63 -0.58
N PHE A 127 4.50 -46.70 0.14
CA PHE A 127 5.52 -45.81 -0.40
C PHE A 127 6.81 -46.55 -0.78
N ASP A 128 7.37 -47.36 0.13
CA ASP A 128 8.59 -48.14 -0.12
C ASP A 128 8.39 -49.15 -1.27
N GLN A 129 7.16 -49.66 -1.45
CA GLN A 129 6.81 -50.50 -2.60
C GLN A 129 6.82 -49.68 -3.91
N GLN A 130 6.17 -48.52 -3.96
CA GLN A 130 6.15 -47.67 -5.16
C GLN A 130 7.54 -47.16 -5.56
N ILE A 131 8.40 -46.81 -4.60
CA ILE A 131 9.82 -46.50 -4.86
C ILE A 131 10.50 -47.69 -5.55
N ARG A 132 10.39 -48.89 -4.97
CA ARG A 132 11.04 -50.10 -5.51
C ARG A 132 10.57 -50.49 -6.90
N GLU A 133 9.27 -50.37 -7.17
CA GLU A 133 8.68 -50.64 -8.49
C GLU A 133 9.15 -49.64 -9.55
N LEU A 134 9.20 -48.35 -9.22
CA LEU A 134 9.66 -47.30 -10.13
C LEU A 134 11.18 -47.35 -10.36
N GLU A 135 11.98 -47.64 -9.33
CA GLU A 135 13.44 -47.82 -9.46
C GLU A 135 13.78 -49.08 -10.27
N ALA A 136 13.05 -50.20 -10.08
CA ALA A 136 13.21 -51.39 -10.92
C ALA A 136 12.84 -51.13 -12.38
N THR A 137 11.73 -50.41 -12.62
CA THR A 137 11.29 -50.01 -13.97
C THR A 137 12.33 -49.12 -14.65
N ALA A 138 12.94 -48.17 -13.92
CA ALA A 138 14.02 -47.33 -14.42
C ALA A 138 15.27 -48.14 -14.78
N ALA A 139 15.70 -49.05 -13.90
CA ALA A 139 16.86 -49.91 -14.15
C ALA A 139 16.70 -50.78 -15.41
N THR A 140 15.49 -51.31 -15.68
CA THR A 140 15.21 -52.03 -16.93
C THR A 140 15.26 -51.15 -18.19
N HIS A 141 15.09 -49.82 -18.04
CA HIS A 141 15.08 -48.88 -19.16
C HIS A 141 16.47 -48.31 -19.51
N ASP A 142 17.42 -48.31 -18.57
CA ASP A 142 18.83 -47.99 -18.87
C ASP A 142 19.55 -49.18 -19.54
N LEU A 143 19.22 -50.41 -19.14
CA LEU A 143 19.86 -51.64 -19.66
C LEU A 143 19.55 -51.93 -21.14
N SER A 144 18.43 -51.41 -21.68
CA SER A 144 18.05 -51.61 -23.09
C SER A 144 18.83 -50.72 -24.09
N VAL A 145 19.69 -49.82 -23.60
CA VAL A 145 20.42 -48.84 -24.42
C VAL A 145 21.86 -49.30 -24.77
N GLN A 146 22.36 -50.38 -24.16
CA GLN A 146 23.77 -50.82 -24.30
C GLN A 146 23.95 -52.22 -24.92
N SER A 147 23.46 -52.45 -26.15
CA SER A 147 23.72 -53.73 -26.85
C SER A 147 23.79 -53.69 -28.39
N THR A 148 24.53 -52.75 -28.99
CA THR A 148 24.94 -52.84 -30.41
C THR A 148 26.30 -52.19 -30.68
N PRO A 149 27.33 -52.94 -31.12
CA PRO A 149 28.59 -52.35 -31.57
C PRO A 149 28.46 -51.80 -33.01
N PRO A 150 29.17 -50.71 -33.36
CA PRO A 150 29.11 -50.13 -34.70
C PRO A 150 29.79 -51.05 -35.71
N ARG A 151 29.12 -51.30 -36.85
CA ARG A 151 29.66 -52.05 -37.99
C ARG A 151 29.75 -51.14 -39.21
N PHE A 152 30.85 -51.24 -39.95
CA PHE A 152 31.14 -50.43 -41.12
C PHE A 152 30.42 -50.93 -42.39
N ASP A 153 30.54 -50.11 -43.45
CA ASP A 153 30.19 -50.38 -44.86
C ASP A 153 28.69 -50.40 -45.25
N GLN A 154 28.27 -49.92 -46.44
CA GLN A 154 28.82 -48.91 -47.36
C GLN A 154 27.75 -48.54 -48.42
N LYS A 155 27.87 -47.36 -49.08
CA LYS A 155 27.22 -46.94 -50.35
C LYS A 155 25.72 -46.53 -50.28
N LEU A 156 25.22 -45.56 -51.07
CA LEU A 156 25.82 -44.33 -51.65
C LEU A 156 24.70 -43.44 -52.24
N ALA A 157 25.03 -42.17 -52.51
CA ALA A 157 24.41 -41.22 -53.45
C ALA A 157 23.21 -40.36 -52.96
N PRO A 158 23.04 -39.13 -53.50
CA PRO A 158 24.12 -38.14 -53.67
C PRO A 158 23.72 -36.66 -53.37
N GLY A 159 24.62 -35.93 -52.69
CA GLY A 159 24.87 -34.48 -52.83
C GLY A 159 23.84 -33.44 -52.36
N ASP A 160 24.22 -32.21 -51.99
CA ASP A 160 25.56 -31.65 -51.68
C ASP A 160 25.44 -30.54 -50.61
N ASP A 161 26.26 -30.63 -49.55
CA ASP A 161 27.09 -29.61 -48.85
C ASP A 161 26.71 -28.10 -48.79
N GLU A 162 27.05 -27.30 -47.75
CA GLU A 162 27.91 -27.48 -46.54
C GLU A 162 27.38 -26.62 -45.33
N PRO A 163 27.65 -26.97 -44.05
CA PRO A 163 27.17 -26.21 -42.86
C PRO A 163 28.12 -25.10 -42.34
N PRO A 164 27.65 -24.21 -41.42
CA PRO A 164 28.48 -23.16 -40.83
C PRO A 164 29.42 -23.65 -39.69
N PRO A 165 30.60 -23.03 -39.50
CA PRO A 165 31.62 -23.48 -38.54
C PRO A 165 31.40 -23.02 -37.09
N ILE A 166 31.98 -23.77 -36.14
CA ILE A 166 31.89 -23.55 -34.68
C ILE A 166 33.17 -22.85 -34.16
N PRO A 167 33.10 -21.92 -33.17
CA PRO A 167 34.28 -21.18 -32.69
C PRO A 167 35.26 -22.02 -31.85
N GLY A 168 36.57 -21.83 -32.08
CA GLY A 168 37.65 -22.38 -31.27
C GLY A 168 38.56 -21.29 -30.66
N LEU A 169 39.18 -21.58 -29.52
CA LEU A 169 40.14 -20.68 -28.84
C LEU A 169 41.57 -20.89 -29.37
N LEU A 170 42.40 -19.84 -29.39
CA LEU A 170 43.61 -19.73 -28.54
C LEU A 170 44.51 -18.49 -28.82
N SER A 171 44.76 -17.71 -27.76
CA SER A 171 46.03 -17.10 -27.31
C SER A 171 47.17 -16.67 -28.29
N ARG A 172 47.56 -15.38 -28.18
CA ARG A 172 48.96 -14.84 -28.07
C ARG A 172 49.94 -14.94 -29.27
N GLY A 173 50.37 -13.79 -29.81
CA GLY A 173 51.59 -13.69 -30.66
C GLY A 173 51.96 -12.26 -31.13
N GLN A 174 53.21 -11.81 -30.95
CA GLN A 174 53.69 -10.43 -31.14
C GLN A 174 54.13 -10.04 -32.58
N SER A 175 53.97 -8.74 -32.89
CA SER A 175 54.95 -7.80 -33.51
C SER A 175 55.40 -7.81 -35.00
N ARG A 176 55.21 -6.63 -35.62
CA ARG A 176 56.16 -5.77 -36.41
C ARG A 176 56.67 -6.15 -37.83
N GLN A 177 56.46 -5.17 -38.74
CA GLN A 177 57.36 -4.64 -39.80
C GLN A 177 57.72 -5.58 -40.98
N ALA A 178 57.90 -5.13 -42.25
CA ALA A 178 57.63 -3.87 -42.99
C ALA A 178 57.63 -4.24 -44.52
N ASN A 179 57.87 -3.42 -45.57
CA ASN A 179 58.32 -2.04 -45.80
C ASN A 179 58.02 -1.59 -47.28
N LEU A 180 58.25 -0.31 -47.62
CA LEU A 180 58.30 0.31 -48.98
C LEU A 180 56.93 0.46 -49.70
N THR A 181 56.68 1.47 -50.55
CA THR A 181 57.49 2.59 -51.10
C THR A 181 56.86 3.99 -50.84
N SER A 182 57.52 5.07 -51.24
CA SER A 182 57.08 6.48 -51.16
C SER A 182 57.26 7.18 -52.53
N SER A 183 56.91 8.45 -52.80
CA SER A 183 56.47 9.63 -51.99
C SER A 183 55.42 10.44 -52.81
N GLU A 184 55.06 11.73 -52.67
CA GLU A 184 55.55 12.91 -51.91
C GLU A 184 54.46 14.02 -51.83
N SER A 185 54.86 15.30 -51.63
CA SER A 185 54.07 16.56 -51.61
C SER A 185 53.37 16.94 -50.29
N THR A 186 53.24 18.25 -50.05
CA THR A 186 53.17 18.88 -48.71
C THR A 186 51.80 19.49 -48.32
N PRO A 187 51.54 19.74 -47.02
CA PRO A 187 50.22 20.15 -46.49
C PRO A 187 50.07 21.65 -46.18
N ILE A 188 48.84 22.07 -45.87
CA ILE A 188 48.49 23.37 -45.25
C ILE A 188 47.67 23.14 -43.96
N ALA A 189 47.77 24.07 -43.00
CA ALA A 189 47.36 23.88 -41.60
C ALA A 189 46.06 24.63 -41.20
N THR A 190 45.70 24.48 -39.92
CA THR A 190 44.61 25.18 -39.22
C THR A 190 44.84 26.69 -39.05
N PRO A 191 43.82 27.41 -38.57
CA PRO A 191 44.07 28.26 -37.40
C PRO A 191 43.05 28.02 -36.25
N ASP A 192 43.32 28.67 -35.12
CA ASP A 192 42.62 28.54 -33.84
C ASP A 192 42.41 29.95 -33.21
N THR A 193 41.65 30.01 -32.12
CA THR A 193 41.58 31.05 -31.08
C THR A 193 40.63 32.26 -31.24
N SER A 194 39.97 32.54 -30.10
CA SER A 194 39.79 33.85 -29.46
C SER A 194 38.41 34.55 -29.45
N ARG A 195 38.30 35.49 -28.50
CA ARG A 195 37.12 36.17 -27.93
C ARG A 195 37.06 37.61 -28.48
N PRO A 196 35.95 38.38 -28.34
CA PRO A 196 35.87 39.30 -27.19
C PRO A 196 34.41 39.60 -26.71
N SER A 197 34.11 40.86 -26.37
CA SER A 197 33.09 41.28 -25.39
C SER A 197 32.03 42.29 -25.91
N THR A 198 31.11 42.67 -25.01
CA THR A 198 30.02 43.67 -25.12
C THR A 198 30.40 45.02 -25.75
N PRO A 199 29.39 45.69 -26.36
CA PRO A 199 29.15 47.11 -26.10
C PRO A 199 27.68 47.41 -25.68
N SER A 200 27.43 48.67 -25.28
CA SER A 200 26.13 49.15 -24.78
C SER A 200 25.42 50.12 -25.75
N SER A 201 24.10 50.21 -25.60
CA SER A 201 23.24 51.38 -25.87
C SER A 201 23.32 52.11 -27.23
N THR A 202 22.24 52.03 -28.00
CA THR A 202 21.65 53.22 -28.64
C THR A 202 20.13 53.05 -28.81
N VAL A 203 19.38 54.14 -28.83
CA VAL A 203 17.91 54.16 -29.00
C VAL A 203 17.57 54.57 -30.43
N LEU A 204 16.60 53.89 -31.05
CA LEU A 204 15.86 54.48 -32.17
C LEU A 204 14.38 54.06 -32.12
N THR A 205 13.50 54.98 -32.50
CA THR A 205 12.05 54.86 -32.34
C THR A 205 11.35 54.60 -33.68
N THR A 206 10.34 53.73 -33.68
CA THR A 206 9.41 53.54 -34.80
C THR A 206 7.99 53.93 -34.38
N LYS A 207 7.26 54.62 -35.26
CA LYS A 207 5.92 55.14 -34.98
C LYS A 207 4.87 54.04 -35.14
N GLY A 208 4.04 53.83 -34.12
CA GLY A 208 2.84 52.99 -34.22
C GLY A 208 1.65 53.74 -34.83
N GLY A 209 0.90 53.08 -35.71
CA GLY A 209 -0.39 53.57 -36.20
C GLY A 209 -1.52 53.45 -35.16
N PRO A 210 -2.67 54.12 -35.38
CA PRO A 210 -3.76 54.16 -34.40
C PRO A 210 -4.62 52.89 -34.41
N GLY A 211 -4.88 52.30 -33.23
CA GLY A 211 -5.92 51.26 -33.08
C GLY A 211 -5.54 50.03 -32.25
N GLY A 212 -5.20 50.19 -30.96
CA GLY A 212 -4.97 49.04 -30.07
C GLY A 212 -5.13 49.40 -28.59
N LYS A 213 -6.15 48.82 -27.92
CA LYS A 213 -6.42 49.07 -26.49
C LYS A 213 -5.54 48.17 -25.61
N ILE A 214 -4.51 48.74 -24.98
CA ILE A 214 -3.58 48.01 -24.09
C ILE A 214 -4.15 47.88 -22.66
N SER A 215 -3.86 46.76 -22.00
CA SER A 215 -4.45 46.37 -20.71
C SER A 215 -3.73 46.97 -19.48
N ARG A 216 -4.35 46.84 -18.31
CA ARG A 216 -3.99 47.54 -17.04
C ARG A 216 -2.60 47.22 -16.46
N ARG A 217 -1.80 46.32 -17.07
CA ARG A 217 -0.49 45.91 -16.54
C ARG A 217 0.63 46.95 -16.79
N ALA A 218 0.39 47.96 -17.63
CA ALA A 218 1.37 48.98 -18.04
C ALA A 218 1.29 50.31 -17.25
N ARG A 219 0.96 50.30 -15.95
CA ARG A 219 0.78 51.52 -15.13
C ARG A 219 1.44 51.51 -13.74
N LYS A 220 2.54 50.76 -13.53
CA LYS A 220 3.27 50.79 -12.24
C LYS A 220 4.79 50.56 -12.31
N VAL A 221 5.50 51.23 -13.23
CA VAL A 221 6.97 51.36 -13.21
C VAL A 221 7.40 52.76 -13.66
N THR A 222 7.16 53.77 -12.82
CA THR A 222 7.79 55.09 -12.88
C THR A 222 7.93 55.64 -11.45
N ASN A 223 9.00 56.41 -11.22
CA ASN A 223 9.40 57.07 -9.97
C ASN A 223 9.96 56.16 -8.86
N ASN A 224 11.28 56.01 -8.85
CA ASN A 224 12.07 55.89 -7.62
C ASN A 224 13.44 56.55 -7.84
N ALA A 225 13.69 57.72 -7.25
CA ALA A 225 14.95 58.45 -7.43
C ALA A 225 15.23 59.46 -6.31
N SER A 226 16.47 59.38 -5.79
CA SER A 226 17.27 60.42 -5.15
C SER A 226 17.00 60.85 -3.69
N SER A 227 18.13 60.93 -2.98
CA SER A 227 18.45 61.72 -1.78
C SER A 227 17.69 61.49 -0.48
N GLY A 228 18.41 61.72 0.63
CA GLY A 228 17.86 61.85 1.98
C GLY A 228 18.73 62.81 2.79
N ASP A 229 18.22 63.23 3.95
CA ASP A 229 19.00 63.72 5.10
C ASP A 229 18.15 63.55 6.39
N GLU A 230 18.71 63.87 7.55
CA GLU A 230 18.15 63.55 8.87
C GLU A 230 16.89 64.36 9.31
N ARG A 231 16.04 63.74 10.16
CA ARG A 231 15.67 64.14 11.56
C ARG A 231 14.21 63.93 11.98
N LYS A 232 14.07 63.21 13.10
CA LYS A 232 13.05 63.32 14.18
C LYS A 232 11.61 63.73 13.82
N GLY A 233 10.77 62.71 13.61
CA GLY A 233 9.73 62.36 14.59
C GLY A 233 8.38 63.10 14.58
N LYS A 234 7.32 62.36 14.20
CA LYS A 234 5.97 62.47 14.77
C LYS A 234 5.24 61.13 14.59
N GLY A 235 4.18 60.90 15.40
CA GLY A 235 3.61 59.57 15.67
C GLY A 235 3.28 58.72 14.44
N GLY A 236 3.70 57.46 14.46
CA GLY A 236 3.27 56.45 13.51
C GLY A 236 1.78 56.16 13.69
N LYS A 237 1.00 56.25 12.60
CA LYS A 237 -0.40 55.83 12.61
C LYS A 237 -0.48 54.31 12.82
N VAL A 238 -1.28 53.89 13.79
CA VAL A 238 -1.69 52.48 13.91
C VAL A 238 -2.39 52.08 12.61
N ALA A 239 -1.97 50.97 12.01
CA ALA A 239 -2.67 50.41 10.86
C ALA A 239 -4.01 49.84 11.34
N SER A 240 -5.12 50.34 10.78
CA SER A 240 -6.46 49.85 11.16
C SER A 240 -6.57 48.36 10.87
N ALA A 241 -7.00 47.58 11.87
CA ALA A 241 -7.26 46.16 11.72
C ALA A 241 -8.27 45.94 10.57
N LYS A 242 -8.07 44.88 9.79
CA LYS A 242 -9.02 44.50 8.74
C LYS A 242 -10.19 43.77 9.39
N LYS A 243 -11.29 44.50 9.63
CA LYS A 243 -12.58 43.88 9.93
C LYS A 243 -12.95 42.84 8.87
N GLY A 244 -13.66 41.81 9.29
CA GLY A 244 -14.32 40.89 8.37
C GLY A 244 -15.38 41.63 7.54
N ARG A 245 -15.69 41.12 6.35
CA ARG A 245 -16.89 41.52 5.61
C ARG A 245 -17.70 40.30 5.28
N ARG A 246 -18.99 40.38 5.56
CA ARG A 246 -19.98 39.41 5.10
C ARG A 246 -20.83 40.05 4.01
N TRP A 247 -21.40 39.20 3.18
CA TRP A 247 -22.45 39.60 2.27
C TRP A 247 -23.79 39.27 2.91
N ASP A 248 -24.71 40.23 2.91
CA ASP A 248 -26.09 40.02 3.35
C ASP A 248 -26.91 39.25 2.29
N ALA A 249 -28.19 39.00 2.58
CA ALA A 249 -29.09 38.29 1.67
C ALA A 249 -29.47 39.10 0.42
N ASP A 250 -29.31 40.43 0.45
CA ASP A 250 -29.70 41.37 -0.61
C ASP A 250 -28.52 41.79 -1.52
N GLY A 251 -27.29 41.36 -1.20
CA GLY A 251 -26.09 41.54 -2.00
C GLY A 251 -25.20 42.73 -1.60
N ASN A 252 -25.42 43.34 -0.44
CA ASN A 252 -24.54 44.37 0.11
C ASN A 252 -23.48 43.77 1.05
N ALA A 253 -22.40 44.53 1.27
CA ALA A 253 -21.35 44.15 2.21
C ALA A 253 -21.65 44.78 3.57
N ASP A 254 -21.86 43.93 4.57
CA ASP A 254 -21.99 44.33 5.97
C ASP A 254 -20.60 44.43 6.60
N GLU A 255 -20.32 45.54 7.30
CA GLU A 255 -19.00 45.90 7.85
C GLU A 255 -18.99 46.00 9.40
N ASP A 256 -20.13 45.79 10.07
CA ASP A 256 -20.30 45.93 11.53
C ASP A 256 -20.15 44.58 12.29
N ASP A 257 -18.96 43.99 12.21
CA ASP A 257 -18.51 42.95 13.16
C ASP A 257 -17.08 43.25 13.65
N ASP A 258 -16.83 43.09 14.96
CA ASP A 258 -15.56 43.38 15.64
C ASP A 258 -14.67 42.12 15.78
N THR A 259 -14.99 41.04 15.06
CA THR A 259 -14.17 39.81 15.04
C THR A 259 -12.75 40.06 14.49
N GLN A 260 -11.78 40.20 15.39
CA GLN A 260 -10.37 40.41 15.07
C GLN A 260 -9.71 39.13 14.53
N LEU A 261 -9.58 39.03 13.20
CA LEU A 261 -9.11 37.83 12.48
C LEU A 261 -7.59 37.57 12.54
N ASP A 262 -6.81 38.31 13.35
CA ASP A 262 -5.35 38.16 13.44
C ASP A 262 -4.92 37.50 14.76
N TYR A 263 -4.80 36.17 14.71
CA TYR A 263 -4.42 35.32 15.84
C TYR A 263 -2.89 35.21 16.06
N SER A 264 -2.09 36.12 15.50
CA SER A 264 -0.63 36.09 15.58
C SER A 264 -0.02 36.91 16.74
N ILE A 265 -0.82 37.71 17.43
CA ILE A 265 -0.38 38.62 18.50
C ILE A 265 -1.10 38.26 19.83
N PRO A 266 -0.38 38.02 20.94
CA PRO A 266 -1.00 37.92 22.26
C PRO A 266 -1.42 39.31 22.75
N SER A 267 -2.70 39.47 23.11
CA SER A 267 -3.22 40.68 23.74
C SER A 267 -2.67 40.84 25.17
N ILE A 268 -2.32 42.07 25.55
CA ILE A 268 -1.90 42.46 26.90
C ILE A 268 -3.00 43.35 27.50
N ASP A 269 -3.26 43.18 28.79
CA ASP A 269 -4.44 43.69 29.51
C ASP A 269 -4.52 45.22 29.68
N VAL A 270 -5.72 45.70 30.05
CA VAL A 270 -6.05 46.27 31.39
C VAL A 270 -7.24 47.23 31.30
N THR A 271 -8.34 46.93 32.02
CA THR A 271 -9.02 47.90 32.90
C THR A 271 -9.78 47.19 34.01
N SER A 272 -9.63 47.72 35.23
CA SER A 272 -10.27 47.34 36.48
C SER A 272 -11.81 47.47 36.44
N ASP A 273 -12.56 46.47 36.92
CA ASP A 273 -13.30 46.52 38.20
C ASP A 273 -14.22 45.29 38.44
N GLY A 274 -14.61 45.12 39.72
CA GLY A 274 -15.50 44.12 40.35
C GLY A 274 -16.35 43.15 39.49
N ASP A 275 -16.05 41.85 39.57
CA ASP A 275 -16.78 40.88 40.41
C ASP A 275 -16.41 39.42 40.08
N THR A 276 -16.58 38.50 41.04
CA THR A 276 -16.19 37.08 40.89
C THR A 276 -17.30 36.20 40.31
N GLU A 277 -17.35 36.10 38.99
CA GLU A 277 -17.85 34.90 38.30
C GLU A 277 -16.76 34.27 37.42
N GLY A 278 -16.85 32.96 37.18
CA GLY A 278 -15.82 32.15 36.53
C GLY A 278 -15.73 32.34 35.01
N ALA A 279 -15.25 33.49 34.56
CA ALA A 279 -15.03 33.75 33.13
C ALA A 279 -13.97 32.80 32.54
N ASN A 280 -14.34 32.05 31.50
CA ASN A 280 -13.41 31.22 30.74
C ASN A 280 -12.33 32.08 30.05
N LEU A 281 -11.07 31.65 30.09
CA LEU A 281 -9.98 32.32 29.37
C LEU A 281 -10.24 32.23 27.85
N PRO A 282 -10.31 33.37 27.13
CA PRO A 282 -10.54 33.38 25.69
C PRO A 282 -9.29 32.90 24.95
N GLY A 283 -9.22 31.59 24.68
CA GLY A 283 -8.11 30.95 23.98
C GLY A 283 -7.93 29.48 24.33
N ALA A 284 -8.36 29.06 25.52
CA ALA A 284 -8.30 27.66 25.93
C ALA A 284 -9.13 26.79 24.97
N MET A 285 -8.48 25.88 24.25
CA MET A 285 -9.18 24.96 23.35
C MET A 285 -10.06 23.99 24.14
N ASP A 286 -11.31 23.80 23.71
CA ASP A 286 -12.23 22.85 24.34
C ASP A 286 -11.62 21.46 24.48
N ALA A 287 -11.81 20.84 25.65
CA ALA A 287 -11.29 19.52 25.95
C ALA A 287 -11.94 18.47 25.02
N VAL A 288 -11.14 17.91 24.11
CA VAL A 288 -11.60 16.88 23.17
C VAL A 288 -11.94 15.61 23.95
N ASP A 289 -13.24 15.33 24.10
CA ASP A 289 -13.75 14.13 24.76
C ASP A 289 -13.10 12.86 24.18
N GLN A 290 -12.37 12.15 25.04
CA GLN A 290 -11.59 10.97 24.68
C GLN A 290 -12.47 9.77 24.34
N GLU A 291 -13.70 9.71 24.85
CA GLU A 291 -14.66 8.64 24.53
C GLU A 291 -15.19 8.76 23.09
N SER A 292 -15.16 9.95 22.49
CA SER A 292 -15.67 10.17 21.13
C SER A 292 -14.86 9.48 20.02
N TRP A 293 -13.58 9.16 20.26
CA TRP A 293 -12.64 8.72 19.22
C TRP A 293 -11.69 7.56 19.59
N GLY A 294 -11.65 7.14 20.86
CA GLY A 294 -10.85 6.00 21.29
C GLY A 294 -11.36 5.37 22.57
N SER A 295 -10.51 4.53 23.17
CA SER A 295 -10.70 3.93 24.49
C SER A 295 -9.36 3.71 25.17
N ARG A 296 -9.32 3.62 26.50
CA ARG A 296 -8.14 3.14 27.22
C ARG A 296 -8.27 1.65 27.53
N THR A 297 -7.27 0.89 27.12
CA THR A 297 -7.08 -0.50 27.54
C THR A 297 -6.82 -0.58 29.05
N GLY A 298 -7.02 -1.76 29.65
CA GLY A 298 -6.66 -2.01 31.05
C GLY A 298 -5.16 -1.86 31.39
N LYS A 299 -4.31 -1.56 30.39
CA LYS A 299 -2.89 -1.19 30.56
C LYS A 299 -2.65 0.33 30.42
N GLY A 300 -3.70 1.15 30.46
CA GLY A 300 -3.63 2.61 30.33
C GLY A 300 -3.39 3.16 28.92
N ARG A 301 -3.00 2.32 27.95
CA ARG A 301 -2.78 2.72 26.55
C ARG A 301 -4.08 3.12 25.89
N PHE A 302 -4.06 4.23 25.18
CA PHE A 302 -5.17 4.76 24.39
C PHE A 302 -5.13 4.17 22.98
N VAL A 303 -6.21 3.50 22.58
CA VAL A 303 -6.39 2.86 21.27
C VAL A 303 -7.51 3.58 20.54
N LEU A 304 -7.33 3.84 19.24
CA LEU A 304 -8.37 4.45 18.40
C LEU A 304 -9.60 3.54 18.35
N LYS A 305 -10.79 4.15 18.19
CA LYS A 305 -11.98 3.39 17.83
C LYS A 305 -11.86 2.86 16.41
N ASP A 306 -12.39 1.67 16.21
CA ASP A 306 -12.59 1.12 14.88
C ASP A 306 -13.76 1.87 14.22
N LEU A 307 -13.75 1.89 12.88
CA LEU A 307 -14.74 2.67 12.13
C LEU A 307 -16.18 2.12 12.27
N ASP A 308 -16.33 0.89 12.74
CA ASP A 308 -17.59 0.21 13.00
C ASP A 308 -18.26 0.67 14.32
N ASP A 309 -17.47 0.89 15.38
CA ASP A 309 -17.93 1.43 16.67
C ASP A 309 -18.68 2.75 16.49
N GLN A 310 -18.17 3.59 15.59
CA GLN A 310 -18.75 4.90 15.28
C GLN A 310 -20.03 4.78 14.46
N VAL A 311 -20.15 3.81 13.55
CA VAL A 311 -21.41 3.54 12.84
C VAL A 311 -22.48 3.04 13.80
N HIS A 312 -22.15 2.14 14.73
CA HIS A 312 -23.08 1.70 15.76
C HIS A 312 -23.53 2.84 16.69
N ALA A 313 -22.63 3.75 17.07
CA ALA A 313 -22.97 4.95 17.85
C ALA A 313 -23.84 5.97 17.06
N MET A 314 -23.60 6.13 15.75
CA MET A 314 -24.42 6.99 14.89
C MET A 314 -25.81 6.40 14.63
N LEU A 315 -25.90 5.07 14.46
CA LEU A 315 -27.19 4.39 14.29
C LEU A 315 -28.01 4.44 15.59
N SER A 316 -27.42 4.13 16.75
CA SER A 316 -28.15 4.16 18.03
C SER A 316 -28.63 5.56 18.40
N THR A 317 -27.86 6.62 18.10
CA THR A 317 -28.30 8.02 18.29
C THR A 317 -29.32 8.47 17.24
N ALA A 318 -29.27 7.96 16.01
CA ALA A 318 -30.31 8.19 15.00
C ALA A 318 -31.64 7.50 15.38
N ASP A 319 -31.59 6.24 15.81
CA ASP A 319 -32.79 5.50 16.26
C ASP A 319 -33.35 6.08 17.56
N SER A 320 -32.51 6.59 18.46
CA SER A 320 -32.97 7.35 19.65
C SER A 320 -33.71 8.64 19.26
N LYS A 321 -33.19 9.40 18.27
CA LYS A 321 -33.88 10.58 17.72
C LYS A 321 -35.18 10.20 16.98
N LYS A 322 -35.21 9.03 16.35
CA LYS A 322 -36.38 8.51 15.64
C LYS A 322 -37.48 8.07 16.61
N ALA A 323 -37.12 7.41 17.71
CA ALA A 323 -38.03 7.06 18.81
C ALA A 323 -38.61 8.32 19.49
N ALA A 324 -37.78 9.35 19.70
CA ALA A 324 -38.23 10.65 20.20
C ALA A 324 -39.17 11.41 19.24
N ALA A 325 -39.20 11.04 17.96
CA ALA A 325 -40.08 11.62 16.95
C ALA A 325 -41.40 10.86 16.73
N THR A 326 -41.61 9.71 17.38
CA THR A 326 -42.78 8.82 17.16
C THR A 326 -43.64 8.64 18.40
N THR A 327 -44.22 9.73 18.92
CA THR A 327 -45.23 9.71 19.99
C THR A 327 -46.58 10.28 19.53
N ALA A 328 -47.25 9.56 18.63
CA ALA A 328 -48.68 9.73 18.31
C ALA A 328 -49.30 8.36 17.96
N PRO A 329 -50.50 8.00 18.45
CA PRO A 329 -50.95 6.61 18.46
C PRO A 329 -51.89 6.19 17.31
N ALA A 330 -51.82 4.88 17.01
CA ALA A 330 -52.89 3.99 16.52
C ALA A 330 -53.58 4.27 15.17
N GLY A 331 -53.44 3.27 14.26
CA GLY A 331 -54.25 3.10 13.05
C GLY A 331 -54.09 1.69 12.50
N ILE A 332 -54.90 0.74 13.00
CA ILE A 332 -54.94 -0.67 12.55
C ILE A 332 -56.15 -0.88 11.61
N VAL A 333 -56.12 -1.97 10.83
CA VAL A 333 -57.06 -2.40 9.77
C VAL A 333 -56.73 -1.81 8.39
N GLY A 334 -56.61 -2.60 7.30
CA GLY A 334 -56.56 -4.06 7.21
C GLY A 334 -57.05 -4.64 5.87
N SER A 335 -56.14 -5.20 5.06
CA SER A 335 -56.37 -6.12 3.93
C SER A 335 -54.99 -6.55 3.39
N SER A 336 -54.51 -7.79 3.57
CA SER A 336 -54.91 -9.05 2.92
C SER A 336 -54.40 -9.24 1.47
N LEU A 337 -53.19 -9.82 1.37
CA LEU A 337 -52.85 -10.92 0.46
C LEU A 337 -53.37 -10.84 -1.00
N SER A 338 -52.60 -10.21 -1.90
CA SER A 338 -52.66 -10.46 -3.36
C SER A 338 -51.38 -10.00 -4.09
N ALA A 339 -50.25 -10.66 -3.80
CA ALA A 339 -48.95 -10.38 -4.45
C ALA A 339 -47.99 -11.59 -4.53
N ILE A 340 -48.50 -12.82 -4.57
CA ILE A 340 -47.69 -14.05 -4.68
C ILE A 340 -47.94 -14.70 -6.04
N GLY A 341 -47.19 -14.26 -7.06
CA GLY A 341 -47.34 -14.75 -8.44
C GLY A 341 -46.38 -14.06 -9.41
N GLY A 342 -45.09 -14.40 -9.37
CA GLY A 342 -44.13 -13.92 -10.38
C GLY A 342 -42.63 -14.05 -10.05
N LEU A 343 -42.24 -14.07 -8.77
CA LEU A 343 -40.83 -13.94 -8.37
C LEU A 343 -40.08 -15.27 -8.09
N PHE A 344 -40.71 -16.43 -8.31
CA PHE A 344 -40.06 -17.75 -8.18
C PHE A 344 -39.56 -18.29 -9.53
N ARG A 345 -38.68 -17.55 -10.22
CA ARG A 345 -38.01 -18.04 -11.44
C ARG A 345 -36.52 -17.68 -11.50
N ASN A 346 -35.76 -18.20 -10.53
CA ASN A 346 -34.34 -18.59 -10.66
C ASN A 346 -33.78 -19.31 -9.40
N VAL A 347 -34.60 -20.06 -8.66
CA VAL A 347 -34.11 -20.96 -7.59
C VAL A 347 -33.81 -22.33 -8.20
N VAL A 348 -32.57 -22.52 -8.63
CA VAL A 348 -32.03 -23.80 -9.11
C VAL A 348 -30.77 -24.12 -8.31
N GLY A 349 -30.98 -24.59 -7.07
CA GLY A 349 -29.89 -25.03 -6.20
C GLY A 349 -29.23 -26.31 -6.72
N GLY A 350 -27.96 -26.52 -6.37
CA GLY A 350 -27.17 -27.67 -6.81
C GLY A 350 -26.66 -27.59 -8.25
N LYS A 351 -26.89 -26.49 -8.98
CA LYS A 351 -26.33 -26.29 -10.31
C LYS A 351 -24.82 -26.07 -10.21
N VAL A 352 -24.06 -26.77 -11.07
CA VAL A 352 -22.63 -26.48 -11.31
C VAL A 352 -22.52 -25.17 -12.09
N LEU A 353 -21.80 -24.20 -11.55
CA LEU A 353 -21.64 -22.87 -12.15
C LEU A 353 -20.71 -22.93 -13.36
N SER A 354 -21.23 -22.55 -14.54
CA SER A 354 -20.45 -22.36 -15.76
C SER A 354 -20.12 -20.88 -15.97
N LYS A 355 -19.10 -20.55 -16.78
CA LYS A 355 -18.75 -19.16 -17.10
C LYS A 355 -19.95 -18.37 -17.66
N ALA A 356 -20.73 -18.97 -18.57
CA ALA A 356 -21.89 -18.33 -19.17
C ALA A 356 -23.03 -18.03 -18.18
N ASP A 357 -23.09 -18.74 -17.05
CA ASP A 357 -24.03 -18.43 -15.95
C ASP A 357 -23.56 -17.24 -15.10
N LEU A 358 -22.25 -17.01 -15.05
CA LEU A 358 -21.60 -15.98 -14.23
C LEU A 358 -21.51 -14.64 -14.97
N ASP A 359 -21.15 -14.62 -16.26
CA ASP A 359 -20.80 -13.42 -17.04
C ASP A 359 -21.74 -12.21 -16.79
N LYS A 360 -23.07 -12.42 -16.83
CA LYS A 360 -24.05 -11.33 -16.62
C LYS A 360 -24.01 -10.77 -15.19
N ALA A 361 -23.93 -11.65 -14.19
CA ALA A 361 -23.95 -11.25 -12.78
C ALA A 361 -22.59 -10.68 -12.35
N MET A 362 -21.48 -11.23 -12.85
CA MET A 362 -20.13 -10.71 -12.65
C MET A 362 -19.98 -9.30 -13.24
N LYS A 363 -20.53 -9.05 -14.44
CA LYS A 363 -20.56 -7.68 -15.00
C LYS A 363 -21.37 -6.71 -14.14
N GLY A 364 -22.50 -7.15 -13.60
CA GLY A 364 -23.27 -6.37 -12.63
C GLY A 364 -22.49 -6.05 -11.35
N MET A 365 -21.62 -6.96 -10.91
CA MET A 365 -20.70 -6.74 -9.78
C MET A 365 -19.54 -5.79 -10.15
N GLU A 366 -18.99 -5.85 -11.37
CA GLU A 366 -17.99 -4.87 -11.83
C GLU A 366 -18.60 -3.45 -11.84
N ASP A 367 -19.78 -3.29 -12.46
CA ASP A 367 -20.52 -2.02 -12.49
C ASP A 367 -20.92 -1.52 -11.09
N HIS A 368 -21.12 -2.42 -10.12
CA HIS A 368 -21.35 -2.08 -8.71
C HIS A 368 -20.08 -1.55 -8.03
N LEU A 369 -18.96 -2.26 -8.14
CA LEU A 369 -17.66 -1.84 -7.57
C LEU A 369 -17.18 -0.51 -8.19
N LEU A 370 -17.40 -0.31 -9.49
CA LEU A 370 -17.12 0.96 -10.17
C LEU A 370 -17.93 2.13 -9.59
N LYS A 371 -19.23 1.95 -9.30
CA LYS A 371 -20.06 2.96 -8.62
C LYS A 371 -19.57 3.26 -7.20
N LYS A 372 -19.02 2.27 -6.49
CA LYS A 372 -18.38 2.43 -5.17
C LYS A 372 -16.99 3.09 -5.24
N ASN A 373 -16.60 3.68 -6.37
CA ASN A 373 -15.29 4.30 -6.63
C ASN A 373 -14.10 3.32 -6.56
N VAL A 374 -14.30 2.03 -6.85
CA VAL A 374 -13.20 1.09 -7.10
C VAL A 374 -12.65 1.34 -8.51
N ALA A 375 -11.33 1.51 -8.65
CA ALA A 375 -10.69 1.68 -9.94
C ALA A 375 -10.91 0.46 -10.84
N ARG A 376 -11.20 0.66 -12.14
CA ARG A 376 -11.55 -0.43 -13.08
C ARG A 376 -10.54 -1.58 -13.08
N GLU A 377 -9.24 -1.28 -13.03
CA GLU A 377 -8.19 -2.32 -12.99
C GLU A 377 -8.29 -3.23 -11.73
N ALA A 378 -8.80 -2.71 -10.62
CA ALA A 378 -9.08 -3.49 -9.41
C ALA A 378 -10.42 -4.22 -9.50
N ALA A 379 -11.48 -3.57 -9.98
CA ALA A 379 -12.80 -4.17 -10.15
C ALA A 379 -12.76 -5.38 -11.11
N MET A 380 -12.09 -5.25 -12.26
CA MET A 380 -11.95 -6.36 -13.22
C MET A 380 -11.18 -7.53 -12.62
N ARG A 381 -9.99 -7.33 -12.01
CA ARG A 381 -9.22 -8.43 -11.40
C ARG A 381 -9.90 -9.10 -10.21
N LEU A 382 -10.68 -8.33 -9.43
CA LEU A 382 -11.55 -8.90 -8.39
C LEU A 382 -12.61 -9.82 -9.00
N CYS A 383 -13.25 -9.39 -10.09
CA CYS A 383 -14.25 -10.20 -10.78
C CYS A 383 -13.62 -11.43 -11.45
N GLU A 384 -12.52 -11.30 -12.19
CA GLU A 384 -11.76 -12.44 -12.77
C GLU A 384 -11.33 -13.45 -11.70
N GLY A 385 -10.88 -12.97 -10.53
CA GLY A 385 -10.48 -13.81 -9.40
C GLY A 385 -11.65 -14.61 -8.83
N VAL A 386 -12.80 -13.96 -8.61
CA VAL A 386 -14.02 -14.58 -8.09
C VAL A 386 -14.68 -15.50 -9.12
N GLU A 387 -14.70 -15.14 -10.40
CA GLU A 387 -15.23 -15.97 -11.48
C GLU A 387 -14.47 -17.31 -11.53
N ARG A 388 -13.14 -17.26 -11.52
CA ARG A 388 -12.27 -18.44 -11.51
C ARG A 388 -12.41 -19.29 -10.24
N GLU A 389 -12.78 -18.70 -9.11
CA GLU A 389 -13.06 -19.43 -7.86
C GLU A 389 -14.45 -20.11 -7.87
N LEU A 390 -15.41 -19.57 -8.63
CA LEU A 390 -16.78 -20.08 -8.69
C LEU A 390 -17.05 -21.08 -9.82
N ILE A 391 -16.32 -21.04 -10.93
CA ILE A 391 -16.45 -22.02 -12.02
C ILE A 391 -16.25 -23.44 -11.47
N GLY A 392 -17.18 -24.36 -11.81
CA GLY A 392 -17.15 -25.75 -11.35
C GLY A 392 -17.72 -25.97 -9.94
N THR A 393 -17.89 -24.92 -9.13
CA THR A 393 -18.55 -25.03 -7.82
C THR A 393 -20.06 -25.25 -7.98
N LYS A 394 -20.68 -25.91 -6.99
CA LYS A 394 -22.14 -26.13 -6.94
C LYS A 394 -22.78 -25.09 -6.02
N THR A 395 -23.89 -24.49 -6.44
CA THR A 395 -24.70 -23.64 -5.55
C THR A 395 -25.37 -24.47 -4.46
N GLY A 396 -25.56 -23.88 -3.27
CA GLY A 396 -26.39 -24.49 -2.23
C GLY A 396 -27.84 -24.69 -2.67
N ASN A 397 -28.56 -25.63 -2.05
CA ASN A 397 -29.92 -26.04 -2.47
C ASN A 397 -30.95 -24.89 -2.55
N PHE A 398 -30.71 -23.78 -1.85
CA PHE A 398 -31.55 -22.57 -1.86
C PHE A 398 -30.73 -21.28 -2.08
N GLU A 399 -29.53 -21.38 -2.65
CA GLU A 399 -28.62 -20.25 -2.89
C GLU A 399 -28.77 -19.73 -4.34
N SER A 400 -28.90 -18.41 -4.52
CA SER A 400 -28.87 -17.80 -5.85
C SER A 400 -27.45 -17.53 -6.33
N THR A 401 -27.23 -17.52 -7.64
CA THR A 401 -25.92 -17.18 -8.23
C THR A 401 -25.41 -15.81 -7.75
N GLU A 402 -26.31 -14.84 -7.59
CA GLU A 402 -25.99 -13.50 -7.09
C GLU A 402 -25.55 -13.50 -5.62
N ALA A 403 -26.21 -14.32 -4.76
CA ALA A 403 -25.80 -14.51 -3.38
C ALA A 403 -24.42 -15.20 -3.28
N ARG A 404 -24.19 -16.22 -4.12
CA ARG A 404 -22.90 -16.93 -4.20
C ARG A 404 -21.76 -15.99 -4.64
N ILE A 405 -21.99 -15.16 -5.66
CA ILE A 405 -21.04 -14.14 -6.12
C ILE A 405 -20.79 -13.09 -5.02
N ARG A 406 -21.83 -12.63 -4.32
CA ARG A 406 -21.69 -11.68 -3.20
C ARG A 406 -20.81 -12.25 -2.09
N ALA A 407 -21.04 -13.49 -1.66
CA ALA A 407 -20.26 -14.14 -0.61
C ALA A 407 -18.78 -14.38 -1.02
N ALA A 408 -18.53 -14.78 -2.26
CA ALA A 408 -17.16 -14.92 -2.77
C ALA A 408 -16.44 -13.56 -2.91
N MET A 409 -17.16 -12.51 -3.31
CA MET A 409 -16.63 -11.14 -3.35
C MET A 409 -16.36 -10.59 -1.95
N GLU A 410 -17.19 -10.90 -0.96
CA GLU A 410 -16.98 -10.55 0.46
C GLU A 410 -15.64 -11.12 0.97
N VAL A 411 -15.41 -12.42 0.76
CA VAL A 411 -14.14 -13.10 1.10
C VAL A 411 -12.95 -12.51 0.34
N SER A 412 -13.12 -12.21 -0.95
CA SER A 412 -12.06 -11.65 -1.80
C SER A 412 -11.66 -10.23 -1.35
N LEU A 413 -12.63 -9.36 -1.08
CA LEU A 413 -12.40 -8.01 -0.56
C LEU A 413 -11.81 -8.02 0.85
N GLN A 414 -12.32 -8.89 1.73
CA GLN A 414 -11.76 -9.10 3.07
C GLN A 414 -10.29 -9.52 3.00
N LYS A 415 -9.96 -10.45 2.10
CA LYS A 415 -8.59 -10.92 1.88
C LYS A 415 -7.65 -9.83 1.36
N ILE A 416 -8.13 -8.91 0.51
CA ILE A 416 -7.31 -7.78 0.04
C ILE A 416 -7.10 -6.74 1.15
N LEU A 417 -8.14 -6.41 1.91
CA LEU A 417 -8.09 -5.35 2.92
C LEU A 417 -7.45 -5.80 4.25
N THR A 418 -7.37 -7.10 4.53
CA THR A 418 -6.72 -7.64 5.74
C THR A 418 -5.19 -7.61 5.59
N PRO A 419 -4.45 -6.94 6.49
CA PRO A 419 -2.99 -6.89 6.43
C PRO A 419 -2.36 -8.26 6.74
N SER A 420 -1.28 -8.60 6.04
CA SER A 420 -0.48 -9.81 6.32
C SER A 420 0.53 -9.65 7.48
N THR A 421 0.62 -8.44 8.04
CA THR A 421 1.52 -8.05 9.13
C THR A 421 0.73 -7.37 10.25
N SER A 422 1.24 -7.42 11.49
CA SER A 422 0.70 -6.59 12.57
C SER A 422 0.73 -5.10 12.22
N LEU A 423 -0.28 -4.36 12.67
CA LEU A 423 -0.38 -2.90 12.55
C LEU A 423 -0.31 -2.19 13.93
N ASP A 424 0.17 -2.87 14.98
CA ASP A 424 0.31 -2.31 16.32
C ASP A 424 1.49 -1.31 16.39
N LEU A 425 1.22 -0.10 15.89
CA LEU A 425 2.17 1.01 15.86
C LEU A 425 2.71 1.36 17.25
N LEU A 426 1.91 1.21 18.31
CA LEU A 426 2.35 1.54 19.67
C LEU A 426 3.43 0.56 20.12
N ARG A 427 3.21 -0.75 19.92
CA ARG A 427 4.22 -1.77 20.21
C ARG A 427 5.47 -1.63 19.35
N GLU A 428 5.32 -1.30 18.07
CA GLU A 428 6.49 -1.07 17.20
C GLU A 428 7.36 0.10 17.67
N ILE A 429 6.75 1.14 18.26
CA ILE A 429 7.47 2.24 18.91
C ILE A 429 8.18 1.73 20.16
N ASP A 430 7.49 1.01 21.07
CA ASP A 430 8.11 0.44 22.28
C ASP A 430 9.33 -0.44 21.98
N ASP A 431 9.22 -1.34 21.00
CA ASP A 431 10.26 -2.30 20.60
C ASP A 431 11.53 -1.61 20.02
N VAL A 432 11.47 -0.28 19.78
CA VAL A 432 12.56 0.56 19.24
C VAL A 432 13.04 1.62 20.25
N THR A 433 12.14 2.23 21.03
CA THR A 433 12.49 3.25 22.05
C THR A 433 12.92 2.61 23.36
N SER A 434 12.30 1.49 23.75
CA SER A 434 12.56 0.73 24.98
C SER A 434 12.83 -0.76 24.69
N PRO A 435 13.85 -1.09 23.85
CA PRO A 435 14.14 -2.47 23.48
C PRO A 435 14.48 -3.32 24.71
N SER A 436 13.94 -4.55 24.76
CA SER A 436 14.20 -5.55 25.80
C SER A 436 15.70 -5.75 26.05
N THR A 437 16.10 -6.07 27.29
CA THR A 437 17.49 -6.34 27.70
C THR A 437 18.15 -7.52 26.97
N VAL A 438 17.35 -8.38 26.32
CA VAL A 438 17.82 -9.48 25.47
C VAL A 438 18.14 -9.01 24.03
N SER A 439 17.70 -7.80 23.65
CA SER A 439 17.93 -7.20 22.34
C SER A 439 19.31 -6.54 22.26
N LEU A 440 20.06 -6.86 21.21
CA LEU A 440 21.32 -6.18 20.88
C LEU A 440 21.12 -4.78 20.27
N LYS A 441 19.86 -4.33 20.11
CA LYS A 441 19.53 -3.00 19.58
C LYS A 441 19.64 -1.94 20.67
N LYS A 442 20.27 -0.81 20.37
CA LYS A 442 20.22 0.40 21.20
C LYS A 442 18.89 1.13 21.02
N ALA A 443 18.36 1.69 22.10
CA ALA A 443 17.23 2.62 22.08
C ALA A 443 17.50 3.80 21.12
N ARG A 444 16.48 4.21 20.37
CA ARG A 444 16.49 5.38 19.49
C ARG A 444 15.06 5.89 19.23
N PRO A 445 14.87 7.13 18.73
CA PRO A 445 13.58 7.55 18.20
C PRO A 445 13.07 6.61 17.09
N TYR A 446 11.76 6.35 17.09
CA TYR A 446 11.02 5.72 16.01
C TYR A 446 10.63 6.79 14.97
N VAL A 447 10.92 6.56 13.69
CA VAL A 447 10.82 7.59 12.65
C VAL A 447 9.65 7.30 11.70
N ILE A 448 8.64 8.17 11.71
CA ILE A 448 7.48 8.11 10.81
C ILE A 448 7.58 9.25 9.80
N SER A 449 7.52 8.93 8.51
CA SER A 449 7.50 9.91 7.43
C SER A 449 6.18 9.87 6.67
N ILE A 450 5.57 11.05 6.50
CA ILE A 450 4.29 11.23 5.82
C ILE A 450 4.51 11.78 4.40
N VAL A 451 4.09 11.02 3.39
CA VAL A 451 4.27 11.32 1.96
C VAL A 451 2.93 11.31 1.20
N GLY A 452 2.92 11.75 -0.05
CA GLY A 452 1.72 11.77 -0.91
C GLY A 452 1.61 13.01 -1.79
N VAL A 453 0.50 13.15 -2.50
CA VAL A 453 0.30 14.26 -3.46
C VAL A 453 -0.06 15.59 -2.76
N ASN A 454 -0.46 16.59 -3.54
CA ASN A 454 -0.97 17.87 -3.05
C ASN A 454 -2.44 17.77 -2.62
N GLY A 455 -2.88 18.55 -1.63
CA GLY A 455 -4.29 18.65 -1.24
C GLY A 455 -4.87 17.53 -0.36
N VAL A 456 -4.21 16.37 -0.24
CA VAL A 456 -4.68 15.18 0.51
C VAL A 456 -4.62 15.29 2.04
N GLY A 457 -4.24 16.45 2.60
CA GLY A 457 -4.23 16.66 4.06
C GLY A 457 -3.09 16.00 4.84
N LYS A 458 -1.86 15.98 4.31
CA LYS A 458 -0.68 15.39 4.99
C LYS A 458 -0.41 15.98 6.37
N SER A 459 -0.17 17.29 6.44
CA SER A 459 0.08 18.04 7.68
C SER A 459 -1.03 17.83 8.72
N THR A 460 -2.28 17.80 8.28
CA THR A 460 -3.46 17.56 9.14
C THR A 460 -3.44 16.15 9.73
N ASN A 461 -3.29 15.10 8.92
CA ASN A 461 -3.31 13.72 9.42
C ASN A 461 -2.04 13.36 10.20
N LEU A 462 -0.88 13.96 9.90
CA LEU A 462 0.29 13.91 10.77
C LEU A 462 -0.01 14.48 12.15
N SER A 463 -0.75 15.59 12.22
CA SER A 463 -1.14 16.22 13.49
C SER A 463 -2.15 15.38 14.28
N LYS A 464 -3.06 14.65 13.60
CA LYS A 464 -3.92 13.63 14.23
C LYS A 464 -3.12 12.46 14.81
N ILE A 465 -2.13 11.94 14.08
CA ILE A 465 -1.21 10.91 14.57
C ILE A 465 -0.38 11.43 15.75
N CYS A 466 0.07 12.68 15.70
CA CYS A 466 0.74 13.34 16.83
C CYS A 466 -0.15 13.36 18.09
N PHE A 467 -1.43 13.76 17.95
CA PHE A 467 -2.39 13.75 19.06
C PHE A 467 -2.60 12.35 19.65
N PHE A 468 -2.77 11.33 18.79
CA PHE A 468 -2.85 9.92 19.22
C PHE A 468 -1.62 9.44 20.00
N LEU A 469 -0.42 9.87 19.61
CA LEU A 469 0.83 9.55 20.32
C LEU A 469 0.96 10.31 21.65
N LEU A 470 0.52 11.57 21.69
CA LEU A 470 0.48 12.39 22.93
C LEU A 470 -0.51 11.82 23.96
N GLN A 471 -1.65 11.27 23.51
CA GLN A 471 -2.57 10.52 24.38
C GLN A 471 -1.90 9.29 25.02
N ASN A 472 -0.95 8.68 24.31
CA ASN A 472 -0.11 7.57 24.78
C ASN A 472 1.20 8.02 25.47
N LYS A 473 1.34 9.32 25.79
CA LYS A 473 2.39 9.92 26.63
C LYS A 473 3.80 9.94 26.03
N TYR A 474 3.93 9.73 24.72
CA TYR A 474 5.21 9.86 24.03
C TYR A 474 5.69 11.31 23.95
N LYS A 475 7.02 11.49 23.91
CA LYS A 475 7.70 12.72 23.52
C LYS A 475 7.94 12.73 22.01
N VAL A 476 7.24 13.60 21.29
CA VAL A 476 7.13 13.61 19.81
C VAL A 476 7.81 14.84 19.20
N LEU A 477 8.73 14.63 18.25
CA LEU A 477 9.32 15.69 17.44
C LEU A 477 8.62 15.79 16.08
N VAL A 478 7.93 16.88 15.82
CA VAL A 478 7.33 17.17 14.52
C VAL A 478 8.34 17.91 13.64
N VAL A 479 8.58 17.45 12.42
CA VAL A 479 9.64 17.96 11.53
C VAL A 479 9.06 18.57 10.26
N ALA A 480 9.32 19.86 10.05
CA ALA A 480 8.89 20.60 8.87
C ALA A 480 9.83 20.34 7.67
N CYS A 481 9.50 19.33 6.85
CA CYS A 481 10.21 19.03 5.60
C CYS A 481 9.44 19.46 4.34
N ASP A 482 8.29 20.13 4.46
CA ASP A 482 7.68 20.92 3.37
C ASP A 482 8.34 22.30 3.24
N THR A 483 9.58 22.30 2.76
CA THR A 483 10.42 23.50 2.59
C THR A 483 10.14 24.26 1.30
N PHE A 484 9.08 23.90 0.55
CA PHE A 484 8.76 24.42 -0.79
C PHE A 484 7.44 25.18 -0.83
N ARG A 485 6.39 24.73 -0.13
CA ARG A 485 5.09 25.41 -0.09
C ARG A 485 5.09 26.53 0.95
N SER A 486 4.93 27.78 0.50
CA SER A 486 4.73 28.92 1.40
C SER A 486 3.55 28.69 2.36
N GLY A 487 3.72 29.05 3.63
CA GLY A 487 2.74 28.82 4.70
C GLY A 487 2.73 27.41 5.29
N ALA A 488 3.48 26.44 4.75
CA ALA A 488 3.48 25.07 5.25
C ALA A 488 4.16 24.91 6.61
N VAL A 489 5.25 25.66 6.84
CA VAL A 489 6.00 25.63 8.11
C VAL A 489 5.17 26.30 9.22
N GLU A 490 4.53 27.42 8.90
CA GLU A 490 3.63 28.14 9.81
C GLU A 490 2.36 27.34 10.12
N GLN A 491 1.76 26.65 9.12
CA GLN A 491 0.65 25.72 9.34
C GLN A 491 1.03 24.63 10.36
N LEU A 492 2.21 24.03 10.20
CA LEU A 492 2.68 22.98 11.10
C LEU A 492 3.04 23.51 12.50
N ALA A 493 3.54 24.76 12.58
CA ALA A 493 3.78 25.44 13.84
C ALA A 493 2.49 25.73 14.64
N VAL A 494 1.41 26.14 13.97
CA VAL A 494 0.09 26.30 14.61
C VAL A 494 -0.42 24.95 15.14
N HIS A 495 -0.29 23.87 14.37
CA HIS A 495 -0.66 22.54 14.86
C HIS A 495 0.17 22.15 16.11
N VAL A 496 1.49 22.32 16.09
CA VAL A 496 2.35 22.00 17.25
C VAL A 496 2.03 22.88 18.46
N ARG A 497 1.76 24.18 18.29
CA ARG A 497 1.35 25.07 19.39
C ARG A 497 0.09 24.55 20.08
N ASN A 498 -0.95 24.31 19.29
CA ASN A 498 -2.25 23.86 19.79
C ASN A 498 -2.17 22.46 20.42
N LEU A 499 -1.37 21.55 19.85
CA LEU A 499 -1.12 20.23 20.44
C LEU A 499 -0.33 20.30 21.75
N LYS A 500 0.65 21.21 21.87
CA LYS A 500 1.44 21.43 23.09
C LYS A 500 0.58 21.99 24.23
N GLU A 501 -0.40 22.83 23.91
CA GLU A 501 -1.39 23.33 24.86
C GLU A 501 -2.32 22.22 25.36
N LEU A 502 -2.92 21.45 24.43
CA LEU A 502 -3.78 20.31 24.75
C LEU A 502 -3.05 19.23 25.58
N SER A 503 -1.78 18.92 25.28
CA SER A 503 -1.04 17.86 25.98
C SER A 503 -0.37 18.31 27.28
N ALA A 504 -0.30 19.62 27.58
CA ALA A 504 0.42 20.18 28.72
C ALA A 504 -0.04 19.63 30.07
N ARG A 505 -1.34 19.37 30.24
CA ARG A 505 -1.93 18.78 31.46
C ARG A 505 -1.87 17.25 31.47
N GLU A 506 -1.57 16.65 30.33
CA GLU A 506 -1.72 15.21 30.11
C GLU A 506 -0.40 14.43 30.11
N GLY A 507 0.74 15.11 30.11
CA GLY A 507 2.09 14.52 30.19
C GLY A 507 2.75 14.14 28.86
N GLY A 508 2.01 14.18 27.73
CA GLY A 508 2.61 14.09 26.39
C GLY A 508 3.37 15.37 26.03
N GLN A 509 4.50 15.25 25.33
CA GLN A 509 5.35 16.39 24.96
C GLN A 509 5.49 16.49 23.44
N VAL A 510 5.33 17.68 22.86
CA VAL A 510 5.55 17.93 21.43
C VAL A 510 6.38 19.17 21.16
N GLU A 511 7.29 19.09 20.20
CA GLU A 511 8.11 20.21 19.71
C GLU A 511 8.23 20.21 18.18
N LEU A 512 8.57 21.37 17.60
CA LEU A 512 8.74 21.58 16.17
C LEU A 512 10.22 21.73 15.80
N TYR A 513 10.72 20.86 14.93
CA TYR A 513 11.99 21.05 14.24
C TYR A 513 11.76 21.68 12.86
N GLN A 514 12.45 22.80 12.60
CA GLN A 514 12.40 23.50 11.32
C GLN A 514 13.75 24.14 10.97
N LYS A 515 14.00 24.36 9.67
CA LYS A 515 15.15 25.14 9.16
C LYS A 515 14.75 26.21 8.13
N GLY A 516 13.47 26.59 8.13
CA GLY A 516 12.88 27.53 7.17
C GLY A 516 12.81 27.00 5.73
N TYR A 517 12.42 27.89 4.82
CA TYR A 517 12.21 27.58 3.40
C TYR A 517 13.49 27.37 2.59
N GLY A 518 13.38 26.67 1.46
CA GLY A 518 14.46 26.47 0.50
C GLY A 518 15.57 25.51 0.93
N LYS A 519 15.40 24.79 2.05
CA LYS A 519 16.35 23.75 2.50
C LYS A 519 16.03 22.38 1.90
N ASP A 520 17.05 21.55 1.70
CA ASP A 520 16.88 20.17 1.26
C ASP A 520 16.20 19.30 2.33
N ALA A 521 15.00 18.80 2.03
CA ALA A 521 14.19 18.01 2.96
C ALA A 521 14.91 16.76 3.50
N ALA A 522 15.72 16.10 2.69
CA ALA A 522 16.51 14.93 3.10
C ALA A 522 17.58 15.29 4.17
N SER A 523 18.19 16.46 4.06
CA SER A 523 19.15 16.96 5.05
C SER A 523 18.44 17.45 6.33
N VAL A 524 17.32 18.18 6.20
CA VAL A 524 16.51 18.62 7.36
C VAL A 524 16.05 17.43 8.20
N ALA A 525 15.56 16.36 7.55
CA ALA A 525 15.14 15.12 8.22
C ALA A 525 16.29 14.44 8.99
N LYS A 526 17.45 14.26 8.35
CA LYS A 526 18.64 13.65 8.97
C LYS A 526 19.09 14.43 10.22
N ASP A 527 19.14 15.74 10.12
CA ASP A 527 19.54 16.62 11.23
C ASP A 527 18.50 16.58 12.37
N ALA A 528 17.21 16.53 12.05
CA ALA A 528 16.13 16.40 13.01
C ALA A 528 16.15 15.07 13.77
N ILE A 529 16.42 13.95 13.10
CA ILE A 529 16.56 12.62 13.72
C ILE A 529 17.79 12.58 14.64
N THR A 530 18.88 13.25 14.25
CA THR A 530 20.09 13.36 15.08
C THR A 530 19.81 14.15 16.37
N PHE A 531 19.11 15.28 16.25
CA PHE A 531 18.63 16.07 17.40
C PHE A 531 17.65 15.28 18.27
N ALA A 532 16.68 14.57 17.67
CA ALA A 532 15.72 13.74 18.39
C ALA A 532 16.38 12.66 19.26
N ALA A 533 17.45 12.03 18.76
CA ALA A 533 18.22 11.03 19.50
C ALA A 533 19.06 11.64 20.65
N GLN A 534 19.53 12.88 20.51
CA GLN A 534 20.25 13.60 21.55
C GLN A 534 19.29 14.03 22.68
N GLU A 535 18.17 14.64 22.32
CA GLU A 535 17.14 15.13 23.24
C GLU A 535 16.14 14.06 23.71
N LYS A 536 16.39 12.79 23.39
CA LYS A 536 15.59 11.61 23.81
C LYS A 536 14.10 11.76 23.51
N PHE A 537 13.76 12.12 22.27
CA PHE A 537 12.39 11.99 21.75
C PHE A 537 12.11 10.52 21.42
N ASP A 538 10.87 10.08 21.68
CA ASP A 538 10.42 8.71 21.39
C ASP A 538 10.06 8.55 19.91
N VAL A 539 9.42 9.56 19.33
CA VAL A 539 8.90 9.52 17.96
C VAL A 539 9.28 10.78 17.18
N VAL A 540 9.69 10.61 15.92
CA VAL A 540 9.91 11.69 14.96
C VAL A 540 8.83 11.59 13.87
N LEU A 541 8.03 12.64 13.69
CA LEU A 541 7.00 12.75 12.66
C LEU A 541 7.42 13.75 11.58
N ILE A 542 7.68 13.28 10.36
CA ILE A 542 8.18 14.11 9.26
C ILE A 542 7.04 14.46 8.28
N ASP A 543 6.68 15.74 8.17
CA ASP A 543 5.76 16.23 7.13
C ASP A 543 6.54 16.62 5.88
N THR A 544 6.22 16.02 4.73
CA THR A 544 6.95 16.26 3.48
C THR A 544 6.14 17.10 2.48
N ALA A 545 6.84 17.87 1.65
CA ALA A 545 6.22 18.57 0.52
C ALA A 545 5.40 17.61 -0.36
N GLY A 546 4.18 18.03 -0.74
CA GLY A 546 3.35 17.28 -1.68
C GLY A 546 3.95 17.28 -3.08
N ARG A 547 3.84 16.13 -3.77
CA ARG A 547 4.51 15.91 -5.06
C ARG A 547 3.53 15.40 -6.10
N ARG A 548 3.70 15.82 -7.35
CA ARG A 548 2.94 15.25 -8.47
C ARG A 548 3.50 13.86 -8.76
N HIS A 549 2.66 12.82 -8.67
CA HIS A 549 3.08 11.43 -8.80
C HIS A 549 3.63 11.08 -10.20
N ASN A 550 3.40 11.93 -11.19
CA ASN A 550 3.89 11.82 -12.57
C ASN A 550 5.10 12.75 -12.88
N ASP A 551 5.57 13.54 -11.92
CA ASP A 551 6.77 14.39 -12.10
C ASP A 551 8.02 13.65 -11.64
N GLN A 552 8.76 13.08 -12.60
CA GLN A 552 9.97 12.29 -12.32
C GLN A 552 11.06 13.07 -11.57
N ARG A 553 11.12 14.42 -11.68
CA ARG A 553 12.11 15.25 -10.95
C ARG A 553 11.71 15.41 -9.49
N LEU A 554 10.42 15.61 -9.21
CA LEU A 554 9.92 15.65 -7.84
C LEU A 554 10.00 14.26 -7.18
N MET A 555 9.73 13.20 -7.93
CA MET A 555 9.73 11.82 -7.41
C MET A 555 11.15 11.27 -7.17
N SER A 556 12.14 11.54 -8.03
CA SER A 556 13.51 11.00 -7.83
C SER A 556 14.19 11.47 -6.55
N SER A 557 13.87 12.66 -6.05
CA SER A 557 14.37 13.14 -4.76
C SER A 557 13.84 12.37 -3.54
N LEU A 558 12.79 11.55 -3.70
CA LEU A 558 12.27 10.69 -2.64
C LEU A 558 13.21 9.53 -2.28
N GLU A 559 13.96 8.99 -3.24
CA GLU A 559 14.96 7.95 -2.97
C GLU A 559 16.09 8.49 -2.07
N LYS A 560 16.59 9.71 -2.35
CA LYS A 560 17.56 10.39 -1.48
C LYS A 560 16.98 10.60 -0.08
N PHE A 561 15.75 11.08 0.01
CA PHE A 561 15.06 11.30 1.28
C PHE A 561 14.93 10.00 2.08
N ALA A 562 14.46 8.90 1.47
CA ALA A 562 14.32 7.62 2.15
C ALA A 562 15.65 7.07 2.68
N LYS A 563 16.75 7.24 1.92
CA LYS A 563 18.10 6.83 2.36
C LYS A 563 18.68 7.71 3.48
N PHE A 564 18.32 8.99 3.55
CA PHE A 564 18.84 9.94 4.55
C PHE A 564 18.01 9.97 5.84
N ALA A 565 16.68 9.84 5.73
CA ALA A 565 15.76 9.81 6.87
C ALA A 565 15.58 8.39 7.43
N ASN A 566 15.79 7.35 6.60
CA ASN A 566 15.65 5.93 6.95
C ASN A 566 14.45 5.62 7.90
N PRO A 567 13.21 5.98 7.51
CA PRO A 567 12.06 5.90 8.39
C PRO A 567 11.66 4.45 8.70
N ASP A 568 11.21 4.21 9.93
CA ASP A 568 10.58 2.96 10.38
C ASP A 568 9.21 2.77 9.73
N LYS A 569 8.41 3.84 9.63
CA LYS A 569 7.18 3.88 8.83
C LYS A 569 7.23 4.97 7.77
N LEU A 570 7.01 4.57 6.52
CA LEU A 570 6.82 5.44 5.39
C LEU A 570 5.35 5.35 4.95
N LEU A 571 4.54 6.30 5.43
CA LEU A 571 3.09 6.29 5.27
C LEU A 571 2.66 7.26 4.17
N MET A 572 1.91 6.77 3.19
CA MET A 572 1.36 7.60 2.12
C MET A 572 -0.08 8.02 2.44
N VAL A 573 -0.35 9.32 2.38
CA VAL A 573 -1.71 9.85 2.48
C VAL A 573 -2.36 9.82 1.10
N GLY A 574 -3.44 9.03 1.00
CA GLY A 574 -4.39 9.06 -0.10
C GLY A 574 -5.64 9.86 0.28
N GLU A 575 -6.52 10.11 -0.68
CA GLU A 575 -7.78 10.84 -0.49
C GLU A 575 -8.93 10.03 -1.08
N ALA A 576 -10.00 9.84 -0.30
CA ALA A 576 -11.08 8.89 -0.62
C ALA A 576 -11.85 9.21 -1.91
N LEU A 577 -11.87 10.47 -2.36
CA LEU A 577 -12.51 10.86 -3.63
C LEU A 577 -11.73 10.33 -4.85
N VAL A 578 -10.43 10.04 -4.69
CA VAL A 578 -9.55 9.72 -5.80
C VAL A 578 -9.75 8.27 -6.22
N GLY A 579 -10.58 8.05 -7.24
CA GLY A 579 -10.80 6.73 -7.87
C GLY A 579 -9.59 6.25 -8.65
N THR A 580 -9.69 6.22 -9.99
CA THR A 580 -8.69 5.59 -10.88
C THR A 580 -7.24 6.09 -10.70
N ASP A 581 -7.04 7.39 -10.41
CA ASP A 581 -5.70 7.97 -10.25
C ASP A 581 -4.96 7.43 -9.01
N SER A 582 -5.67 6.92 -7.99
CA SER A 582 -5.06 6.38 -6.77
C SER A 582 -4.17 5.17 -7.04
N VAL A 583 -4.47 4.38 -8.08
CA VAL A 583 -3.67 3.24 -8.55
C VAL A 583 -2.31 3.72 -9.09
N ALA A 584 -2.32 4.78 -9.90
CA ALA A 584 -1.10 5.38 -10.45
C ALA A 584 -0.27 6.08 -9.35
N GLN A 585 -0.94 6.80 -8.44
CA GLN A 585 -0.29 7.40 -7.28
C GLN A 585 0.40 6.35 -6.40
N ALA A 586 -0.31 5.30 -5.97
CA ALA A 586 0.22 4.25 -5.11
C ALA A 586 1.45 3.55 -5.73
N ARG A 587 1.39 3.21 -7.02
CA ARG A 587 2.50 2.58 -7.75
C ARG A 587 3.71 3.51 -7.88
N ASN A 588 3.49 4.75 -8.33
CA ASN A 588 4.58 5.67 -8.59
C ASN A 588 5.28 6.12 -7.31
N PHE A 589 4.56 6.29 -6.19
CA PHE A 589 5.20 6.50 -4.90
C PHE A 589 5.99 5.27 -4.46
N ASN A 590 5.42 4.06 -4.50
CA ASN A 590 6.12 2.86 -4.05
C ASN A 590 7.39 2.55 -4.88
N ALA A 591 7.42 2.91 -6.16
CA ALA A 591 8.60 2.81 -7.02
C ALA A 591 9.65 3.92 -6.79
N ALA A 592 9.23 5.13 -6.41
CA ALA A 592 10.12 6.29 -6.28
C ALA A 592 11.07 6.26 -5.06
N PHE A 593 10.91 5.30 -4.15
CA PHE A 593 11.81 5.05 -3.03
C PHE A 593 12.96 4.07 -3.35
N GLY A 594 13.04 3.61 -4.61
CA GLY A 594 14.08 2.72 -5.11
C GLY A 594 13.86 1.25 -4.74
N SER A 595 14.88 0.42 -4.93
CA SER A 595 14.81 -1.01 -4.59
C SER A 595 14.88 -1.31 -3.08
N THR A 596 15.37 -0.37 -2.29
CA THR A 596 15.72 -0.56 -0.87
C THR A 596 14.62 -0.18 0.12
N ARG A 597 13.61 0.61 -0.27
CA ARG A 597 12.51 1.03 0.60
C ARG A 597 11.19 1.03 -0.15
N ARG A 598 10.11 0.71 0.55
CA ARG A 598 8.72 0.70 0.06
C ARG A 598 7.83 1.47 1.03
N LEU A 599 6.58 1.72 0.63
CA LEU A 599 5.52 2.17 1.52
C LEU A 599 5.15 1.05 2.51
N ASP A 600 4.97 1.40 3.79
CA ASP A 600 4.53 0.43 4.82
C ASP A 600 3.03 0.52 5.09
N GLY A 601 2.40 1.64 4.72
CA GLY A 601 1.00 1.88 5.01
C GLY A 601 0.40 3.07 4.28
N PHE A 602 -0.92 3.04 4.14
CA PHE A 602 -1.73 4.17 3.70
C PHE A 602 -2.49 4.81 4.87
N ILE A 603 -2.71 6.11 4.73
CA ILE A 603 -3.68 6.89 5.50
C ILE A 603 -4.69 7.41 4.47
N ILE A 604 -5.96 7.00 4.53
CA ILE A 604 -6.97 7.51 3.60
C ILE A 604 -7.73 8.66 4.25
N SER A 605 -7.63 9.85 3.68
CA SER A 605 -8.26 11.07 4.19
C SER A 605 -9.58 11.39 3.49
N LYS A 606 -10.39 12.25 4.12
CA LYS A 606 -11.68 12.75 3.62
C LYS A 606 -12.75 11.68 3.45
N CYS A 607 -12.70 10.58 4.21
CA CYS A 607 -13.71 9.52 4.14
C CYS A 607 -15.11 9.99 4.57
N ASP A 608 -15.18 11.05 5.37
CA ASP A 608 -16.37 11.84 5.69
C ASP A 608 -17.11 12.38 4.45
N THR A 609 -16.42 12.61 3.34
CA THR A 609 -16.97 13.28 2.15
C THR A 609 -17.48 12.33 1.04
N VAL A 610 -17.23 11.02 1.13
CA VAL A 610 -17.55 10.05 0.07
C VAL A 610 -18.76 9.16 0.36
N GLY A 611 -19.32 9.20 1.57
CA GLY A 611 -20.47 8.39 1.97
C GLY A 611 -20.16 6.89 2.00
N ASP A 612 -20.54 6.17 0.95
CA ASP A 612 -20.28 4.74 0.74
C ASP A 612 -19.29 4.45 -0.40
N MET A 613 -18.85 5.47 -1.15
CA MET A 613 -17.93 5.37 -2.29
C MET A 613 -16.46 5.22 -1.86
N ILE A 614 -16.18 4.21 -1.03
CA ILE A 614 -14.89 4.01 -0.35
C ILE A 614 -13.89 3.14 -1.13
N GLY A 615 -14.17 2.81 -2.39
CA GLY A 615 -13.41 1.89 -3.25
C GLY A 615 -11.95 2.26 -3.52
N THR A 616 -11.54 3.49 -3.23
CA THR A 616 -10.13 3.91 -3.18
C THR A 616 -9.31 3.07 -2.20
N LEU A 617 -9.88 2.64 -1.06
CA LEU A 617 -9.24 1.72 -0.10
C LEU A 617 -8.71 0.46 -0.82
N VAL A 618 -9.62 -0.26 -1.46
CA VAL A 618 -9.33 -1.49 -2.22
C VAL A 618 -8.37 -1.21 -3.37
N SER A 619 -8.60 -0.10 -4.09
CA SER A 619 -7.81 0.28 -5.26
C SER A 619 -6.34 0.50 -4.92
N MET A 620 -6.04 1.20 -3.83
CA MET A 620 -4.65 1.47 -3.40
C MET A 620 -3.96 0.22 -2.87
N VAL A 621 -4.65 -0.61 -2.08
CA VAL A 621 -4.09 -1.87 -1.55
C VAL A 621 -3.82 -2.86 -2.68
N HIS A 622 -4.80 -3.11 -3.56
CA HIS A 622 -4.63 -3.98 -4.75
C HIS A 622 -3.53 -3.48 -5.69
N ALA A 623 -3.35 -2.16 -5.84
CA ALA A 623 -2.34 -1.59 -6.72
C ALA A 623 -0.88 -1.77 -6.24
N SER A 624 -0.67 -2.06 -4.95
CA SER A 624 0.63 -1.90 -4.28
C SER A 624 1.03 -3.02 -3.30
N GLY A 625 0.08 -3.80 -2.80
CA GLY A 625 0.26 -4.74 -1.68
C GLY A 625 0.46 -4.06 -0.32
N THR A 626 0.30 -2.74 -0.22
CA THR A 626 0.52 -1.96 1.01
C THR A 626 -0.81 -1.78 1.76
N PRO A 627 -0.91 -2.07 3.07
CA PRO A 627 -2.15 -2.00 3.83
C PRO A 627 -2.58 -0.56 4.15
N VAL A 628 -3.84 -0.37 4.55
CA VAL A 628 -4.34 0.89 5.13
C VAL A 628 -4.27 0.78 6.65
N LEU A 629 -3.62 1.74 7.30
CA LEU A 629 -3.47 1.77 8.77
C LEU A 629 -4.52 2.68 9.41
N PHE A 630 -4.76 3.85 8.81
CA PHE A 630 -5.62 4.88 9.38
C PHE A 630 -6.60 5.46 8.37
N VAL A 631 -7.78 5.83 8.86
CA VAL A 631 -8.85 6.48 8.11
C VAL A 631 -9.13 7.85 8.76
N GLY A 632 -9.04 8.92 7.96
CA GLY A 632 -9.33 10.28 8.36
C GLY A 632 -10.78 10.65 8.04
N VAL A 633 -11.56 10.96 9.07
CA VAL A 633 -13.04 11.09 9.04
C VAL A 633 -13.53 12.49 9.41
N GLY A 634 -12.80 13.53 8.99
CA GLY A 634 -13.03 14.93 9.36
C GLY A 634 -11.75 15.75 9.45
N GLN A 635 -11.77 16.86 10.19
CA GLN A 635 -10.66 17.83 10.30
C GLN A 635 -10.05 17.98 11.70
N HIS A 636 -10.77 17.61 12.76
CA HIS A 636 -10.30 17.72 14.15
C HIS A 636 -9.24 16.66 14.48
N TYR A 637 -8.48 16.86 15.56
CA TYR A 637 -7.41 15.93 15.95
C TYR A 637 -7.92 14.52 16.29
N SER A 638 -9.15 14.44 16.79
CA SER A 638 -9.91 13.20 17.06
C SER A 638 -10.44 12.50 15.81
N ASP A 639 -10.40 13.10 14.62
CA ASP A 639 -11.03 12.54 13.41
C ASP A 639 -10.13 11.53 12.67
N ILE A 640 -9.60 10.56 13.41
CA ILE A 640 -8.77 9.44 12.93
C ILE A 640 -9.25 8.12 13.54
N ARG A 641 -9.35 7.07 12.71
CA ARG A 641 -9.81 5.72 13.09
C ARG A 641 -8.85 4.66 12.54
N SER A 642 -8.83 3.49 13.14
CA SER A 642 -8.30 2.27 12.50
C SER A 642 -9.26 1.77 11.41
N LEU A 643 -8.72 1.11 10.37
CA LEU A 643 -9.56 0.48 9.35
C LEU A 643 -10.17 -0.81 9.88
N ASN A 644 -11.47 -0.78 10.16
CA ASN A 644 -12.24 -2.01 10.32
C ASN A 644 -12.52 -2.62 8.93
N VAL A 645 -12.01 -3.83 8.70
CA VAL A 645 -12.14 -4.51 7.39
C VAL A 645 -13.59 -4.91 7.10
N LYS A 646 -14.35 -5.40 8.09
CA LYS A 646 -15.73 -5.82 7.89
C LYS A 646 -16.61 -4.65 7.47
N TRP A 647 -16.56 -3.55 8.21
CA TRP A 647 -17.21 -2.28 7.86
C TRP A 647 -16.95 -1.87 6.40
N ALA A 648 -15.70 -1.98 5.94
CA ALA A 648 -15.33 -1.60 4.59
C ALA A 648 -15.96 -2.52 3.54
N VAL A 649 -15.91 -3.84 3.75
CA VAL A 649 -16.53 -4.81 2.83
C VAL A 649 -18.05 -4.66 2.80
N ASP A 650 -18.69 -4.49 3.97
CA ASP A 650 -20.14 -4.28 4.06
C ASP A 650 -20.60 -3.00 3.34
N LYS A 651 -19.82 -1.92 3.41
CA LYS A 651 -20.06 -0.67 2.66
C LYS A 651 -19.85 -0.82 1.15
N LEU A 652 -18.80 -1.54 0.75
CA LEU A 652 -18.49 -1.83 -0.65
C LEU A 652 -19.52 -2.75 -1.32
N LEU A 653 -20.24 -3.56 -0.55
CA LEU A 653 -21.30 -4.45 -1.02
C LEU A 653 -22.71 -3.98 -0.64
N SER A 654 -22.88 -2.83 0.03
CA SER A 654 -24.22 -2.29 0.29
C SER A 654 -24.87 -1.87 -1.02
N PRO A 655 -26.20 -1.91 -1.17
CA PRO A 655 -26.88 -1.35 -2.33
C PRO A 655 -26.43 0.08 -2.66
N VAL A 656 -26.57 0.46 -3.93
CA VAL A 656 -26.39 1.81 -4.49
C VAL A 656 -27.75 2.33 -4.93
#